data_AF-A0A7Y6D7K2-F1
#
_entry.id   AF-A0A7Y6D7K2-F1
#
_cell.length_a   1.000
_cell.length_b   1.000
_cell.length_c   1.000
_cell.angle_alpha   90.00
_cell.angle_beta   90.00
_cell.angle_gamma   90.00
#
_symmetry.space_group_name_H-M   'P 1'
#
loop_
_entity.id
_entity.type
_entity.pdbx_description
1 polymer ?
#
loop_
_entity_poly.entity_id
_entity_poly.type
_entity_poly.pdbx_seq_one_letter_code
_entity_poly.pdbx_strand_id
1 'polypeptide(L)'
;MTNTETSTTKSQPDVLDRLIEDRRKALPEDDRPLDQEQRWGLALSGGGIRSSIFCYGLISALAKAEAFSRFDLMSTVSGGGYIGSMVGRLAQSKPSAEALQDELGAHGATSHHRSWLRANSRYLTPRGSQDRLFGVVTFLRNLAGVHLELGFLAVLLACALGFIDILVWYGMDQLIKTNPSLPFGFTPMQLWDWVSKWPTLWLALPAPILWAIGAATCYWYMPTRGRDHVEVDNASHKVTRQLALAVQTSIALVLLGSVDWVAWRLAKQPAHLFALGALFTSILSVLRLALPMLQQNGSSSEFLRQRLPGLLDLAGRFGLLVLAIFWTSLVHAFATLRVWDSDWNRVDFVGAAWALTVPAIISLGWISLSGRNLEFLNRSSLHNFYRSRLSRAYLGAANLQRKQGSKVTQVHDNDDVPLKDYKPHVNGGPVHIINVCINQTYQREGLYNIDRQGDLMSLVGPGYYKVQGQQWRQFKAGTLSTLGTWMAVSGAAAAPGMGSLTRPGIASVLTTLGVRLGYWWRTGNKDPQWSSILVPKYKGLYSELLAKFAGTASNTQYLSDGGHSENTAAYPLLEARCELIVMADCGADPSYKFQDLENLIRRARIDMNVDIRFIKPPQGSDALFGSLDDLASPSKTACLALARINYPDKNLPGVLVLVKPNLTPGLPEDIYNYSRDYEDFPQESTADQFFDEAQWESYFSLGCHLGRGLDENRLRSLIAAVQSNGWVDARAKTSSGDTSAANVTGAPAMPADSETTDEKSRRPLRIPVKSATAAGLGLGVIVSSASGLWVAFENAQGDSSAGSDQVLKPLYDTYGTLPVSMNDGQLNDSVGRMAAQLLTTWQTLRAHDQQDLFLNNPEALDMLRMTYGLCARMSDKLAVCNTLIKSFQCPPKPTASRVTQNDGYWAREEPAAMTRMNERKNERKTETYCDTDELDNENQQVAATTLKQKTPDRPFMVMSAPVSSAIAAGVWPWTYFLSFDQPVAVYPATENILVCKGITVFIQIYSPDGRDNVRALRSLWRAAGASVPPIEDVSDTARRQGRSAPTPYGKPTVIYHRDDAEACAYALPVLALQSESSWNVVQLNERFEKFPGTVEVWVPPTAAAEGFSQ
;
A
#
# COMPACT_ATOMS: atom_id res chain seq x y z
N MET A 1 -50.10 0.95 6.92
CA MET A 1 -50.54 1.27 8.31
C MET A 1 -49.46 0.79 9.25
N THR A 2 -49.17 1.58 10.28
CA THR A 2 -48.04 1.38 11.22
C THR A 2 -48.54 1.00 12.60
N ASN A 3 -48.07 -0.12 13.15
CA ASN A 3 -48.12 -0.38 14.60
C ASN A 3 -46.68 -0.51 15.10
N THR A 4 -46.22 0.52 15.81
CA THR A 4 -44.95 0.54 16.53
C THR A 4 -45.18 0.12 17.97
N GLU A 5 -44.96 -1.17 18.28
CA GLU A 5 -44.88 -1.61 19.68
C GLU A 5 -43.49 -1.28 20.24
N THR A 6 -43.40 -0.19 21.00
CA THR A 6 -42.19 0.20 21.73
C THR A 6 -41.98 -0.71 22.94
N SER A 7 -41.50 -1.93 22.70
CA SER A 7 -41.01 -2.82 23.75
C SER A 7 -39.79 -2.20 24.43
N THR A 8 -39.99 -1.63 25.62
CA THR A 8 -38.93 -1.16 26.54
C THR A 8 -38.23 -2.32 27.24
N THR A 9 -37.81 -3.30 26.45
CA THR A 9 -36.88 -4.35 26.84
C THR A 9 -35.59 -3.69 27.32
N LYS A 10 -35.25 -3.83 28.61
CA LYS A 10 -33.91 -3.51 29.10
C LYS A 10 -32.91 -4.33 28.27
N SER A 11 -32.09 -3.65 27.47
CA SER A 11 -31.09 -4.31 26.63
C SER A 11 -30.16 -5.12 27.51
N GLN A 12 -29.87 -6.37 27.12
CA GLN A 12 -28.77 -7.10 27.73
C GLN A 12 -27.48 -6.31 27.48
N PRO A 13 -26.58 -6.17 28.48
CA PRO A 13 -25.31 -5.48 28.30
C PRO A 13 -24.51 -6.18 27.19
N ASP A 14 -23.78 -5.39 26.40
CA ASP A 14 -23.13 -5.92 25.21
C ASP A 14 -22.19 -7.07 25.57
N VAL A 15 -21.92 -7.94 24.58
CA VAL A 15 -20.87 -8.95 24.74
C VAL A 15 -19.55 -8.28 25.10
N LEU A 16 -19.22 -7.14 24.48
CA LEU A 16 -18.00 -6.42 24.78
C LEU A 16 -18.00 -5.79 26.18
N ASP A 17 -19.12 -5.17 26.60
CA ASP A 17 -19.27 -4.55 27.92
C ASP A 17 -19.00 -5.56 29.04
N ARG A 18 -19.60 -6.76 28.96
CA ARG A 18 -19.41 -7.81 29.97
C ARG A 18 -17.98 -8.33 30.04
N LEU A 19 -17.28 -8.42 28.91
CA LEU A 19 -15.88 -8.84 28.89
C LEU A 19 -14.95 -7.77 29.48
N ILE A 20 -15.29 -6.48 29.35
CA ILE A 20 -14.63 -5.37 30.05
C ILE A 20 -14.94 -5.40 31.55
N GLU A 21 -16.19 -5.66 31.94
CA GLU A 21 -16.61 -5.76 33.33
C GLU A 21 -15.88 -6.91 34.06
N ASP A 22 -15.84 -8.09 33.44
CA ASP A 22 -15.11 -9.25 33.96
C ASP A 22 -13.59 -9.03 33.98
N ARG A 23 -13.04 -8.28 33.02
CA ARG A 23 -11.65 -7.82 33.05
C ARG A 23 -11.37 -6.95 34.29
N ARG A 24 -12.19 -5.92 34.52
CA ARG A 24 -11.97 -4.94 35.59
C ARG A 24 -12.12 -5.55 36.99
N LYS A 25 -12.95 -6.60 37.15
CA LYS A 25 -13.03 -7.40 38.38
C LYS A 25 -11.71 -8.11 38.72
N ALA A 26 -10.91 -8.47 37.70
CA ALA A 26 -9.62 -9.13 37.88
C ALA A 26 -8.45 -8.16 38.17
N LEU A 27 -8.69 -6.84 38.17
CA LEU A 27 -7.72 -5.82 38.59
C LEU A 27 -7.81 -5.53 40.10
N PRO A 28 -6.72 -5.05 40.74
CA PRO A 28 -6.74 -4.45 42.07
C PRO A 28 -7.82 -3.35 42.19
N GLU A 29 -8.36 -3.12 43.39
CA GLU A 29 -9.50 -2.19 43.55
C GLU A 29 -9.12 -0.75 43.19
N ASP A 30 -7.92 -0.31 43.57
CA ASP A 30 -7.37 1.02 43.26
C ASP A 30 -7.11 1.24 41.76
N ASP A 31 -6.95 0.16 40.99
CA ASP A 31 -6.72 0.21 39.52
C ASP A 31 -8.00 0.16 38.70
N ARG A 32 -9.17 -0.05 39.32
CA ARG A 32 -10.45 -0.05 38.60
C ARG A 32 -10.83 1.39 38.23
N PRO A 33 -11.11 1.68 36.95
CA PRO A 33 -11.63 3.01 36.58
C PRO A 33 -12.96 3.27 37.28
N LEU A 34 -13.07 4.45 37.90
CA LEU A 34 -14.24 4.89 38.67
C LEU A 34 -15.52 4.98 37.82
N ASP A 35 -15.37 5.08 36.49
CA ASP A 35 -16.44 5.15 35.51
C ASP A 35 -16.34 3.98 34.50
N GLN A 36 -17.49 3.41 34.13
CA GLN A 36 -17.61 2.34 33.15
C GLN A 36 -17.57 2.85 31.69
N GLU A 37 -17.72 4.16 31.46
CA GLU A 37 -17.61 4.80 30.15
C GLU A 37 -16.18 5.24 29.79
N GLN A 38 -15.30 5.40 30.78
CA GLN A 38 -13.86 5.67 30.61
C GLN A 38 -13.13 4.42 30.11
N ARG A 39 -13.17 4.17 28.79
CA ARG A 39 -12.63 2.96 28.14
C ARG A 39 -11.37 3.28 27.35
N TRP A 40 -10.27 2.59 27.63
CA TRP A 40 -9.01 2.75 26.90
C TRP A 40 -8.80 1.61 25.90
N GLY A 41 -8.44 1.96 24.66
CA GLY A 41 -8.26 1.01 23.55
C GLY A 41 -6.90 1.13 22.88
N LEU A 42 -6.29 -0.01 22.58
CA LEU A 42 -5.03 -0.12 21.83
C LEU A 42 -5.32 -0.70 20.44
N ALA A 43 -5.06 0.04 19.37
CA ALA A 43 -5.21 -0.39 17.98
C ALA A 43 -3.85 -0.74 17.37
N LEU A 44 -3.72 -1.97 16.86
CA LEU A 44 -2.50 -2.50 16.25
C LEU A 44 -2.78 -2.87 14.78
N SER A 45 -2.30 -2.07 13.84
CA SER A 45 -2.64 -2.20 12.43
C SER A 45 -2.07 -3.46 11.75
N GLY A 46 -2.50 -3.69 10.51
CA GLY A 46 -1.77 -4.57 9.61
C GLY A 46 -0.40 -4.02 9.19
N GLY A 47 0.26 -4.72 8.26
CA GLY A 47 1.65 -4.47 7.86
C GLY A 47 2.62 -5.64 8.11
N GLY A 48 2.11 -6.89 8.10
CA GLY A 48 2.92 -8.10 8.14
C GLY A 48 3.84 -8.23 9.38
N ILE A 49 4.99 -8.90 9.20
CA ILE A 49 5.97 -9.10 10.28
C ILE A 49 6.49 -7.77 10.84
N ARG A 50 6.65 -6.74 10.01
CA ARG A 50 7.10 -5.40 10.44
C ARG A 50 6.17 -4.80 11.48
N SER A 51 4.88 -4.73 11.18
CA SER A 51 3.86 -4.26 12.14
C SER A 51 3.91 -5.08 13.43
N SER A 52 3.98 -6.41 13.31
CA SER A 52 4.04 -7.28 14.47
C SER A 52 5.24 -7.00 15.41
N ILE A 53 6.38 -6.57 14.89
CA ILE A 53 7.59 -6.28 15.66
C ILE A 53 7.54 -4.87 16.25
N PHE A 54 7.13 -3.87 15.46
CA PHE A 54 6.96 -2.50 15.93
C PHE A 54 5.90 -2.40 17.03
N CYS A 55 4.73 -3.01 16.80
CA CYS A 55 3.65 -3.10 17.79
C CYS A 55 4.11 -3.82 19.07
N TYR A 56 5.00 -4.82 18.97
CA TYR A 56 5.58 -5.45 20.16
C TYR A 56 6.47 -4.49 20.95
N GLY A 57 7.30 -3.71 20.27
CA GLY A 57 8.11 -2.66 20.89
C GLY A 57 7.26 -1.61 21.62
N LEU A 58 6.17 -1.15 20.98
CA LEU A 58 5.21 -0.23 21.58
C LEU A 58 4.54 -0.83 22.83
N ILE A 59 4.09 -2.09 22.76
CA ILE A 59 3.51 -2.80 23.91
C ILE A 59 4.53 -2.92 25.06
N SER A 60 5.79 -3.27 24.77
CA SER A 60 6.85 -3.34 25.78
C SER A 60 7.15 -1.98 26.42
N ALA A 61 7.06 -0.88 25.69
CA ALA A 61 7.19 0.47 26.25
C ALA A 61 6.00 0.86 27.12
N LEU A 62 4.76 0.65 26.64
CA LEU A 62 3.53 0.90 27.43
C LEU A 62 3.49 0.07 28.72
N ALA A 63 3.98 -1.19 28.67
CA ALA A 63 4.04 -2.06 29.83
C ALA A 63 5.09 -1.59 30.85
N LYS A 64 6.29 -1.21 30.39
CA LYS A 64 7.33 -0.64 31.27
C LYS A 64 6.96 0.75 31.82
N ALA A 65 6.13 1.51 31.12
CA ALA A 65 5.57 2.78 31.56
C ALA A 65 4.28 2.60 32.41
N GLU A 66 4.03 1.37 32.87
CA GLU A 66 2.90 0.91 33.70
C GLU A 66 1.49 1.14 33.12
N ALA A 67 1.38 1.69 31.90
CA ALA A 67 0.14 2.04 31.24
C ALA A 67 -0.58 0.86 30.56
N PHE A 68 0.11 -0.24 30.24
CA PHE A 68 -0.50 -1.35 29.50
C PHE A 68 -1.66 -2.02 30.26
N SER A 69 -1.58 -2.09 31.58
CA SER A 69 -2.65 -2.60 32.46
C SER A 69 -3.92 -1.74 32.42
N ARG A 70 -3.89 -0.51 31.90
CA ARG A 70 -5.06 0.38 31.84
C ARG A 70 -5.93 0.15 30.60
N PHE A 71 -5.40 -0.47 29.55
CA PHE A 71 -6.15 -0.73 28.31
C PHE A 71 -7.17 -1.86 28.49
N ASP A 72 -8.46 -1.54 28.37
CA ASP A 72 -9.54 -2.52 28.40
C ASP A 72 -9.61 -3.35 27.13
N LEU A 73 -9.33 -2.71 25.98
CA LEU A 73 -9.47 -3.30 24.65
C LEU A 73 -8.14 -3.28 23.90
N MET A 74 -7.83 -4.38 23.22
CA MET A 74 -6.74 -4.46 22.25
C MET A 74 -7.32 -4.94 20.92
N SER A 75 -7.41 -4.06 19.93
CA SER A 75 -7.96 -4.37 18.60
C SER A 75 -6.87 -4.49 17.56
N THR A 76 -6.97 -5.51 16.71
CA THR A 76 -5.85 -5.95 15.88
C THR A 76 -6.24 -6.36 14.46
N VAL A 77 -5.33 -6.11 13.50
CA VAL A 77 -5.40 -6.54 12.10
C VAL A 77 -4.06 -7.16 11.71
N SER A 78 -4.06 -8.25 10.93
CA SER A 78 -2.90 -8.78 10.22
C SER A 78 -1.64 -8.89 11.10
N GLY A 79 -0.59 -8.11 10.83
CA GLY A 79 0.63 -8.03 11.65
C GLY A 79 0.40 -7.75 13.13
N GLY A 80 -0.42 -6.75 13.46
CA GLY A 80 -0.88 -6.49 14.83
C GLY A 80 -1.66 -7.66 15.42
N GLY A 81 -2.35 -8.43 14.57
CA GLY A 81 -3.04 -9.67 14.94
C GLY A 81 -2.09 -10.79 15.38
N TYR A 82 -0.87 -10.88 14.81
CA TYR A 82 0.11 -11.90 15.22
C TYR A 82 0.60 -11.65 16.64
N ILE A 83 1.00 -10.40 16.93
CA ILE A 83 1.49 -10.03 18.25
C ILE A 83 0.36 -9.96 19.29
N GLY A 84 -0.82 -9.42 18.95
CA GLY A 84 -1.96 -9.38 19.86
C GLY A 84 -2.44 -10.77 20.27
N SER A 85 -2.40 -11.75 19.36
CA SER A 85 -2.72 -13.15 19.68
C SER A 85 -1.66 -13.80 20.57
N MET A 86 -0.38 -13.41 20.44
CA MET A 86 0.68 -13.82 21.37
C MET A 86 0.45 -13.20 22.76
N VAL A 87 0.22 -11.88 22.83
CA VAL A 87 0.08 -11.11 24.07
C VAL A 87 -1.17 -11.51 24.86
N GLY A 88 -2.33 -11.66 24.20
CA GLY A 88 -3.54 -12.13 24.88
C GLY A 88 -3.45 -13.61 25.30
N ARG A 89 -2.66 -14.43 24.61
CA ARG A 89 -2.33 -15.79 25.08
C ARG A 89 -1.40 -15.74 26.29
N LEU A 90 -0.39 -14.86 26.27
CA LEU A 90 0.53 -14.65 27.39
C LEU A 90 -0.24 -14.20 28.64
N ALA A 91 -1.21 -13.27 28.48
CA ALA A 91 -2.14 -12.84 29.53
C ALA A 91 -2.86 -14.02 30.19
N GLN A 92 -3.41 -14.94 29.39
CA GLN A 92 -4.09 -16.13 29.90
C GLN A 92 -3.14 -17.13 30.61
N SER A 93 -1.83 -17.03 30.39
CA SER A 93 -0.81 -17.85 31.09
C SER A 93 -0.22 -17.19 32.35
N LYS A 94 -0.50 -15.90 32.58
CA LYS A 94 -0.04 -15.11 33.73
C LYS A 94 -1.13 -15.00 34.80
N PRO A 95 -0.79 -14.87 36.09
CA PRO A 95 -1.79 -14.87 37.17
C PRO A 95 -2.59 -13.55 37.28
N SER A 96 -2.04 -12.43 36.80
CA SER A 96 -2.64 -11.09 36.91
C SER A 96 -2.15 -10.15 35.80
N ALA A 97 -2.70 -8.93 35.76
CA ALA A 97 -2.31 -7.91 34.79
C ALA A 97 -0.88 -7.38 35.04
N GLU A 98 -0.48 -7.25 36.30
CA GLU A 98 0.85 -6.79 36.71
C GLU A 98 1.91 -7.83 36.29
N ALA A 99 1.67 -9.13 36.55
CA ALA A 99 2.57 -10.21 36.15
C ALA A 99 2.67 -10.42 34.61
N LEU A 100 1.73 -9.85 33.84
CA LEU A 100 1.80 -9.70 32.38
C LEU A 100 2.58 -8.45 31.99
N GLN A 101 2.35 -7.33 32.69
CA GLN A 101 3.03 -6.05 32.48
C GLN A 101 4.53 -6.16 32.71
N ASP A 102 4.97 -6.78 33.83
CA ASP A 102 6.38 -7.05 34.14
C ASP A 102 7.08 -7.85 33.04
N GLU A 103 6.42 -8.92 32.56
CA GLU A 103 6.94 -9.81 31.53
C GLU A 103 7.11 -9.08 30.18
N LEU A 104 6.16 -8.20 29.82
CA LEU A 104 6.23 -7.41 28.59
C LEU A 104 7.21 -6.23 28.69
N GLY A 105 7.32 -5.59 29.86
CA GLY A 105 8.23 -4.48 30.12
C GLY A 105 9.70 -4.88 30.28
N ALA A 106 9.99 -6.16 30.51
CA ALA A 106 11.32 -6.71 30.65
C ALA A 106 12.14 -6.69 29.34
N HIS A 107 12.73 -5.52 29.00
CA HIS A 107 13.61 -5.34 27.83
C HIS A 107 14.89 -6.21 27.82
N GLY A 108 15.13 -7.08 28.80
CA GLY A 108 16.34 -7.90 28.87
C GLY A 108 16.37 -9.08 27.89
N ALA A 109 17.57 -9.61 27.64
CA ALA A 109 17.76 -10.90 26.97
C ALA A 109 17.20 -12.10 27.77
N THR A 110 16.74 -11.86 29.00
CA THR A 110 16.03 -12.80 29.88
C THR A 110 14.62 -13.14 29.42
N SER A 111 13.97 -12.28 28.63
CA SER A 111 12.64 -12.58 28.08
C SER A 111 12.71 -13.77 27.10
N HIS A 112 12.07 -14.87 27.48
CA HIS A 112 11.96 -16.06 26.63
C HIS A 112 11.18 -15.75 25.35
N HIS A 113 10.03 -15.09 25.48
CA HIS A 113 9.13 -14.84 24.36
C HIS A 113 9.74 -13.81 23.37
N ARG A 114 10.47 -12.79 23.85
CA ARG A 114 11.26 -11.89 22.99
C ARG A 114 12.32 -12.66 22.20
N SER A 115 13.13 -13.45 22.91
CA SER A 115 14.23 -14.21 22.32
C SER A 115 13.72 -15.27 21.34
N TRP A 116 12.55 -15.86 21.60
CA TRP A 116 11.86 -16.75 20.68
C TRP A 116 11.41 -16.03 19.40
N LEU A 117 10.78 -14.86 19.50
CA LEU A 117 10.33 -14.09 18.34
C LEU A 117 11.50 -13.61 17.48
N ARG A 118 12.57 -13.06 18.08
CA ARG A 118 13.80 -12.65 17.37
C ARG A 118 14.47 -13.84 16.66
N ALA A 119 14.68 -14.96 17.36
CA ALA A 119 15.31 -16.15 16.79
C ALA A 119 14.46 -16.86 15.70
N ASN A 120 13.16 -16.56 15.62
CA ASN A 120 12.23 -17.15 14.66
C ASN A 120 11.59 -16.12 13.71
N SER A 121 12.22 -14.95 13.52
CA SER A 121 11.80 -13.90 12.58
C SER A 121 11.54 -14.45 11.17
N ARG A 122 12.34 -15.42 10.72
CA ARG A 122 12.21 -16.13 9.43
C ARG A 122 11.19 -17.27 9.49
N TYR A 123 10.06 -17.05 10.16
CA TYR A 123 9.06 -18.06 10.56
C TYR A 123 8.55 -18.95 9.41
N LEU A 124 8.53 -18.45 8.17
CA LEU A 124 8.12 -19.21 6.99
C LEU A 124 9.13 -20.30 6.58
N THR A 125 10.44 -20.07 6.73
CA THR A 125 11.51 -21.05 6.38
C THR A 125 12.66 -21.07 7.39
N PRO A 126 12.41 -21.43 8.67
CA PRO A 126 13.36 -21.24 9.76
C PRO A 126 14.64 -22.09 9.66
N ARG A 127 14.61 -23.27 9.04
CA ARG A 127 15.82 -24.08 8.72
C ARG A 127 16.37 -23.87 7.30
N GLY A 128 15.99 -22.80 6.60
CA GLY A 128 16.43 -22.57 5.23
C GLY A 128 15.98 -23.69 4.26
N SER A 129 16.93 -24.37 3.60
CA SER A 129 16.70 -25.27 2.46
C SER A 129 15.71 -26.42 2.72
N GLN A 130 15.69 -27.02 3.93
CA GLN A 130 14.77 -28.12 4.26
C GLN A 130 13.31 -27.64 4.37
N ASP A 131 13.08 -26.57 5.14
CA ASP A 131 11.75 -25.95 5.26
C ASP A 131 11.27 -25.38 3.93
N ARG A 132 12.22 -24.88 3.11
CA ARG A 132 11.97 -24.44 1.74
C ARG A 132 11.39 -25.57 0.90
N LEU A 133 12.08 -26.71 0.78
CA LEU A 133 11.61 -27.86 -0.02
C LEU A 133 10.21 -28.33 0.41
N PHE A 134 9.94 -28.40 1.72
CA PHE A 134 8.61 -28.73 2.25
C PHE A 134 7.52 -27.73 1.82
N GLY A 135 7.86 -26.44 1.72
CA GLY A 135 7.01 -25.41 1.12
C GLY A 135 6.72 -25.64 -0.36
N VAL A 136 7.73 -25.99 -1.17
CA VAL A 136 7.53 -26.37 -2.60
C VAL A 136 6.62 -27.57 -2.73
N VAL A 137 6.83 -28.64 -1.96
CA VAL A 137 6.02 -29.86 -2.05
C VAL A 137 4.58 -29.59 -1.63
N THR A 138 4.37 -28.80 -0.57
CA THR A 138 3.02 -28.38 -0.14
C THR A 138 2.31 -27.55 -1.22
N PHE A 139 3.03 -26.61 -1.83
CA PHE A 139 2.51 -25.79 -2.93
C PHE A 139 2.18 -26.62 -4.18
N LEU A 140 3.08 -27.50 -4.64
CA LEU A 140 2.86 -28.34 -5.82
C LEU A 140 1.69 -29.32 -5.62
N ARG A 141 1.58 -29.92 -4.44
CA ARG A 141 0.41 -30.75 -4.06
C ARG A 141 -0.90 -29.96 -4.15
N ASN A 142 -0.90 -28.73 -3.63
CA ASN A 142 -2.07 -27.84 -3.67
C ASN A 142 -2.43 -27.41 -5.10
N LEU A 143 -1.43 -27.01 -5.89
CA LEU A 143 -1.53 -26.63 -7.30
C LEU A 143 -2.12 -27.77 -8.15
N ALA A 144 -1.58 -28.99 -7.99
CA ALA A 144 -2.08 -30.19 -8.66
C ALA A 144 -3.51 -30.53 -8.23
N GLY A 145 -3.83 -30.37 -6.94
CA GLY A 145 -5.20 -30.49 -6.43
C GLY A 145 -6.15 -29.54 -7.14
N VAL A 146 -5.86 -28.23 -7.17
CA VAL A 146 -6.71 -27.25 -7.86
C VAL A 146 -6.84 -27.57 -9.36
N HIS A 147 -5.75 -27.87 -10.05
CA HIS A 147 -5.78 -28.18 -11.49
C HIS A 147 -6.54 -29.47 -11.82
N LEU A 148 -6.56 -30.47 -10.93
CA LEU A 148 -7.36 -31.68 -11.08
C LEU A 148 -8.87 -31.37 -11.00
N GLU A 149 -9.29 -30.54 -10.04
CA GLU A 149 -10.69 -30.14 -9.90
C GLU A 149 -11.16 -29.23 -11.06
N LEU A 150 -10.29 -28.33 -11.54
CA LEU A 150 -10.54 -27.53 -12.73
C LEU A 150 -10.56 -28.38 -14.00
N GLY A 151 -9.69 -29.39 -14.08
CA GLY A 151 -9.65 -30.35 -15.19
C GLY A 151 -10.96 -31.12 -15.31
N PHE A 152 -11.52 -31.64 -14.21
CA PHE A 152 -12.82 -32.32 -14.26
C PHE A 152 -13.99 -31.40 -14.65
N LEU A 153 -13.99 -30.13 -14.23
CA LEU A 153 -14.97 -29.15 -14.72
C LEU A 153 -14.81 -28.87 -16.22
N ALA A 154 -13.58 -28.70 -16.69
CA ALA A 154 -13.30 -28.35 -18.08
C ALA A 154 -13.51 -29.54 -19.04
N VAL A 155 -13.19 -30.77 -18.61
CA VAL A 155 -13.52 -32.01 -19.34
C VAL A 155 -15.03 -32.20 -19.43
N LEU A 156 -15.79 -31.96 -18.35
CA LEU A 156 -17.26 -32.03 -18.40
C LEU A 156 -17.86 -30.99 -19.36
N LEU A 157 -17.34 -29.75 -19.34
CA LEU A 157 -17.73 -28.70 -20.30
C LEU A 157 -17.41 -29.12 -21.74
N ALA A 158 -16.20 -29.62 -21.99
CA ALA A 158 -15.75 -30.04 -23.31
C ALA A 158 -16.54 -31.25 -23.85
N CYS A 159 -16.89 -32.22 -22.99
CA CYS A 159 -17.81 -33.29 -23.38
C CYS A 159 -19.19 -32.74 -23.75
N ALA A 160 -19.73 -31.77 -23.00
CA ALA A 160 -21.01 -31.16 -23.33
C ALA A 160 -20.98 -30.40 -24.66
N LEU A 161 -19.89 -29.69 -24.98
CA LEU A 161 -19.67 -29.06 -26.29
C LEU A 161 -19.58 -30.11 -27.41
N GLY A 162 -18.71 -31.10 -27.28
CA GLY A 162 -18.56 -32.18 -28.25
C GLY A 162 -19.83 -33.03 -28.44
N PHE A 163 -20.71 -33.14 -27.45
CA PHE A 163 -22.03 -33.77 -27.61
C PHE A 163 -22.96 -32.92 -28.46
N ILE A 164 -22.95 -31.59 -28.32
CA ILE A 164 -23.72 -30.67 -29.16
C ILE A 164 -23.22 -30.77 -30.62
N ASP A 165 -21.90 -30.81 -30.82
CA ASP A 165 -21.29 -31.12 -32.13
C ASP A 165 -21.84 -32.43 -32.71
N ILE A 166 -21.64 -33.57 -32.02
CA ILE A 166 -22.02 -34.89 -32.53
C ILE A 166 -23.52 -34.95 -32.85
N LEU A 167 -24.39 -34.38 -32.00
CA LEU A 167 -25.83 -34.37 -32.22
C LEU A 167 -26.24 -33.54 -33.46
N VAL A 168 -25.65 -32.35 -33.65
CA VAL A 168 -25.95 -31.50 -34.81
C VAL A 168 -25.40 -32.11 -36.10
N TRP A 169 -24.16 -32.60 -36.10
CA TRP A 169 -23.54 -33.19 -37.29
C TRP A 169 -24.19 -34.54 -37.67
N TYR A 170 -24.59 -35.36 -36.71
CA TYR A 170 -25.39 -36.57 -36.96
C TYR A 170 -26.78 -36.23 -37.51
N GLY A 171 -27.47 -35.24 -36.92
CA GLY A 171 -28.78 -34.80 -37.43
C GLY A 171 -28.71 -34.28 -38.86
N MET A 172 -27.63 -33.56 -39.21
CA MET A 172 -27.39 -33.06 -40.56
C MET A 172 -27.00 -34.19 -41.54
N ASP A 173 -26.19 -35.17 -41.12
CA ASP A 173 -25.90 -36.39 -41.90
C ASP A 173 -27.17 -37.18 -42.26
N GLN A 174 -28.08 -37.36 -41.29
CA GLN A 174 -29.38 -37.99 -41.53
C GLN A 174 -30.29 -37.14 -42.45
N LEU A 175 -30.26 -35.81 -42.33
CA LEU A 175 -31.00 -34.91 -43.20
C LEU A 175 -30.50 -34.98 -44.66
N ILE A 176 -29.18 -35.02 -44.88
CA ILE A 176 -28.58 -35.21 -46.22
C ILE A 176 -28.99 -36.56 -46.81
N LYS A 177 -28.98 -37.64 -46.00
CA LYS A 177 -29.36 -39.00 -46.43
C LYS A 177 -30.84 -39.16 -46.76
N THR A 178 -31.72 -38.41 -46.10
CA THR A 178 -33.18 -38.51 -46.27
C THR A 178 -33.75 -37.52 -47.30
N ASN A 179 -33.12 -36.36 -47.48
CA ASN A 179 -33.65 -35.27 -48.31
C ASN A 179 -32.55 -34.70 -49.23
N PRO A 180 -32.27 -35.33 -50.40
CA PRO A 180 -31.19 -34.90 -51.31
C PRO A 180 -31.42 -33.53 -51.99
N SER A 181 -32.61 -32.94 -51.84
CA SER A 181 -32.97 -31.61 -52.34
C SER A 181 -33.75 -30.84 -51.26
N LEU A 182 -33.30 -29.63 -50.91
CA LEU A 182 -34.01 -28.76 -49.97
C LEU A 182 -34.96 -27.79 -50.69
N PRO A 183 -36.01 -27.29 -50.01
CA PRO A 183 -36.78 -26.16 -50.53
C PRO A 183 -35.87 -24.94 -50.76
N PHE A 184 -36.31 -24.04 -51.65
CA PHE A 184 -35.56 -22.85 -52.10
C PHE A 184 -34.29 -23.13 -52.93
N GLY A 185 -34.09 -24.36 -53.43
CA GLY A 185 -33.13 -24.65 -54.50
C GLY A 185 -31.67 -24.85 -54.06
N PHE A 186 -31.39 -24.84 -52.75
CA PHE A 186 -30.10 -25.26 -52.23
C PHE A 186 -29.99 -26.79 -52.24
N THR A 187 -28.81 -27.31 -52.61
CA THR A 187 -28.47 -28.70 -52.28
C THR A 187 -28.08 -28.80 -50.80
N PRO A 188 -28.38 -29.92 -50.11
CA PRO A 188 -27.89 -30.16 -48.76
C PRO A 188 -26.36 -30.04 -48.64
N MET A 189 -25.63 -30.39 -49.72
CA MET A 189 -24.18 -30.30 -49.80
C MET A 189 -23.66 -28.85 -49.73
N GLN A 190 -24.34 -27.90 -50.37
CA GLN A 190 -24.00 -26.47 -50.29
C GLN A 190 -24.30 -25.89 -48.90
N LEU A 191 -25.40 -26.32 -48.28
CA LEU A 191 -25.71 -25.94 -46.90
C LEU A 191 -24.65 -26.50 -45.94
N TRP A 192 -24.23 -27.76 -46.12
CA TRP A 192 -23.16 -28.39 -45.34
C TRP A 192 -21.83 -27.64 -45.45
N ASP A 193 -21.36 -27.34 -46.66
CA ASP A 193 -20.11 -26.58 -46.88
C ASP A 193 -20.17 -25.15 -46.32
N TRP A 194 -21.35 -24.52 -46.26
CA TRP A 194 -21.50 -23.23 -45.60
C TRP A 194 -21.53 -23.34 -44.06
N VAL A 195 -22.33 -24.25 -43.52
CA VAL A 195 -22.52 -24.42 -42.07
C VAL A 195 -21.24 -24.92 -41.38
N SER A 196 -20.49 -25.84 -41.99
CA SER A 196 -19.24 -26.43 -41.44
C SER A 196 -18.05 -25.47 -41.31
N LYS A 197 -18.18 -24.21 -41.75
CA LYS A 197 -17.16 -23.16 -41.55
C LYS A 197 -17.34 -22.42 -40.21
N TRP A 198 -18.55 -22.46 -39.65
CA TRP A 198 -18.93 -21.76 -38.42
C TRP A 198 -18.90 -22.68 -37.19
N PRO A 199 -18.82 -22.12 -35.96
CA PRO A 199 -18.99 -22.90 -34.73
C PRO A 199 -20.43 -23.41 -34.59
N THR A 200 -20.61 -24.67 -34.18
CA THR A 200 -21.92 -25.30 -34.04
C THR A 200 -22.84 -24.51 -33.10
N LEU A 201 -22.32 -23.99 -31.99
CA LEU A 201 -23.08 -23.16 -31.05
C LEU A 201 -23.60 -21.84 -31.64
N TRP A 202 -22.96 -21.29 -32.68
CA TRP A 202 -23.40 -20.02 -33.27
C TRP A 202 -24.68 -20.17 -34.10
N LEU A 203 -25.03 -21.40 -34.51
CA LEU A 203 -26.32 -21.72 -35.13
C LEU A 203 -27.52 -21.44 -34.20
N ALA A 204 -27.28 -21.40 -32.88
CA ALA A 204 -28.30 -21.05 -31.89
C ALA A 204 -28.47 -19.54 -31.68
N LEU A 205 -27.56 -18.67 -32.16
CA LEU A 205 -27.60 -17.21 -31.95
C LEU A 205 -28.86 -16.48 -32.45
N PRO A 206 -29.55 -16.90 -33.54
CA PRO A 206 -30.78 -16.24 -33.97
C PRO A 206 -31.88 -16.24 -32.89
N ALA A 207 -31.95 -17.26 -32.03
CA ALA A 207 -32.98 -17.36 -31.00
C ALA A 207 -32.89 -16.26 -29.91
N PRO A 208 -31.75 -16.08 -29.19
CA PRO A 208 -31.63 -14.98 -28.23
C PRO A 208 -31.56 -13.61 -28.90
N ILE A 209 -31.14 -13.48 -30.17
CA ILE A 209 -31.22 -12.22 -30.92
C ILE A 209 -32.69 -11.84 -31.17
N LEU A 210 -33.53 -12.78 -31.64
CA LEU A 210 -34.96 -12.54 -31.81
C LEU A 210 -35.69 -12.27 -30.49
N TRP A 211 -35.29 -12.95 -29.40
CA TRP A 211 -35.77 -12.66 -28.04
C TRP A 211 -35.37 -11.25 -27.57
N ALA A 212 -34.14 -10.80 -27.84
CA ALA A 212 -33.70 -9.43 -27.53
C ALA A 212 -34.47 -8.39 -28.34
N ILE A 213 -34.69 -8.60 -29.65
CA ILE A 213 -35.51 -7.75 -30.51
C ILE A 213 -36.96 -7.70 -30.00
N GLY A 214 -37.54 -8.86 -29.65
CA GLY A 214 -38.87 -8.95 -29.05
C GLY A 214 -38.96 -8.16 -27.73
N ALA A 215 -37.98 -8.32 -26.83
CA ALA A 215 -37.95 -7.59 -25.56
C ALA A 215 -37.80 -6.06 -25.78
N ALA A 216 -36.90 -5.62 -26.66
CA ALA A 216 -36.75 -4.20 -27.01
C ALA A 216 -38.05 -3.62 -27.63
N THR A 217 -38.72 -4.39 -28.48
CA THR A 217 -40.02 -4.02 -29.06
C THR A 217 -41.10 -3.91 -27.98
N CYS A 218 -41.21 -4.89 -27.08
CA CYS A 218 -42.13 -4.86 -25.94
C CYS A 218 -41.84 -3.71 -24.95
N TYR A 219 -40.61 -3.20 -24.89
CA TYR A 219 -40.27 -2.01 -24.12
C TYR A 219 -40.77 -0.73 -24.81
N TRP A 220 -40.47 -0.54 -26.10
CA TRP A 220 -40.89 0.65 -26.86
C TRP A 220 -42.41 0.75 -27.10
N TYR A 221 -43.11 -0.38 -27.22
CA TYR A 221 -44.58 -0.43 -27.38
C TYR A 221 -45.34 -0.59 -26.05
N MET A 222 -44.69 -0.38 -24.89
CA MET A 222 -45.35 -0.51 -23.60
C MET A 222 -46.35 0.65 -23.36
N PRO A 223 -47.66 0.38 -23.17
CA PRO A 223 -48.64 1.44 -22.99
C PRO A 223 -48.53 2.06 -21.59
N THR A 224 -48.08 3.32 -21.55
CA THR A 224 -47.92 4.13 -20.32
C THR A 224 -49.17 4.96 -19.96
N ARG A 225 -50.06 5.21 -20.93
CA ARG A 225 -51.22 6.10 -20.78
C ARG A 225 -52.32 5.44 -19.96
N GLY A 226 -52.65 6.01 -18.80
CA GLY A 226 -53.76 5.55 -17.94
C GLY A 226 -53.42 4.37 -17.03
N ARG A 227 -52.14 4.13 -16.74
CA ARG A 227 -51.67 3.18 -15.72
C ARG A 227 -50.96 3.92 -14.59
N ASP A 228 -50.82 3.26 -13.45
CA ASP A 228 -49.97 3.75 -12.36
C ASP A 228 -48.49 3.70 -12.79
N HIS A 229 -47.71 4.69 -12.39
CA HIS A 229 -46.26 4.75 -12.60
C HIS A 229 -45.58 3.49 -12.04
N VAL A 230 -46.00 3.02 -10.87
CA VAL A 230 -45.46 1.81 -10.23
C VAL A 230 -45.68 0.56 -11.10
N GLU A 231 -46.80 0.46 -11.82
CA GLU A 231 -47.04 -0.65 -12.75
C GLU A 231 -46.16 -0.56 -13.99
N VAL A 232 -46.00 0.64 -14.56
CA VAL A 232 -45.17 0.91 -15.74
C VAL A 232 -43.69 0.63 -15.44
N ASP A 233 -43.19 1.04 -14.28
CA ASP A 233 -41.81 0.79 -13.84
C ASP A 233 -41.57 -0.70 -13.57
N ASN A 234 -42.50 -1.38 -12.90
CA ASN A 234 -42.41 -2.83 -12.68
C ASN A 234 -42.45 -3.63 -14.00
N ALA A 235 -43.25 -3.20 -14.97
CA ALA A 235 -43.26 -3.81 -16.30
C ALA A 235 -41.95 -3.51 -17.07
N SER A 236 -41.45 -2.27 -17.02
CA SER A 236 -40.19 -1.84 -17.63
C SER A 236 -38.99 -2.62 -17.08
N HIS A 237 -38.90 -2.78 -15.75
CA HIS A 237 -37.87 -3.60 -15.10
C HIS A 237 -37.93 -5.07 -15.52
N LYS A 238 -39.14 -5.65 -15.65
CA LYS A 238 -39.31 -7.03 -16.14
C LYS A 238 -38.80 -7.18 -17.57
N VAL A 239 -39.17 -6.28 -18.49
CA VAL A 239 -38.74 -6.33 -19.90
C VAL A 239 -37.23 -6.06 -20.05
N THR A 240 -36.70 -5.07 -19.33
CA THR A 240 -35.25 -4.78 -19.30
C THR A 240 -34.45 -5.97 -18.79
N ARG A 241 -34.97 -6.71 -17.79
CA ARG A 241 -34.36 -7.95 -17.31
C ARG A 241 -34.39 -9.08 -18.35
N GLN A 242 -35.47 -9.20 -19.13
CA GLN A 242 -35.53 -10.17 -20.25
C GLN A 242 -34.51 -9.82 -21.34
N LEU A 243 -34.41 -8.53 -21.72
CA LEU A 243 -33.42 -8.04 -22.67
C LEU A 243 -31.97 -8.30 -22.19
N ALA A 244 -31.68 -8.00 -20.92
CA ALA A 244 -30.37 -8.25 -20.32
C ALA A 244 -30.00 -9.75 -20.32
N LEU A 245 -30.96 -10.64 -20.05
CA LEU A 245 -30.76 -12.09 -20.14
C LEU A 245 -30.50 -12.52 -21.59
N ALA A 246 -31.27 -12.03 -22.57
CA ALA A 246 -31.09 -12.34 -23.98
C ALA A 246 -29.71 -11.93 -24.51
N VAL A 247 -29.23 -10.74 -24.12
CA VAL A 247 -27.88 -10.25 -24.43
C VAL A 247 -26.81 -11.11 -23.75
N GLN A 248 -26.98 -11.47 -22.47
CA GLN A 248 -26.05 -12.35 -21.75
C GLN A 248 -25.98 -13.76 -22.36
N THR A 249 -27.11 -14.34 -22.78
CA THR A 249 -27.16 -15.62 -23.51
C THR A 249 -26.45 -15.53 -24.85
N SER A 250 -26.64 -14.43 -25.59
CA SER A 250 -25.95 -14.19 -26.88
C SER A 250 -24.43 -14.12 -26.68
N ILE A 251 -23.96 -13.34 -25.70
CA ILE A 251 -22.53 -13.24 -25.35
C ILE A 251 -21.96 -14.61 -24.92
N ALA A 252 -22.71 -15.38 -24.12
CA ALA A 252 -22.27 -16.71 -23.69
C ALA A 252 -22.13 -17.68 -24.87
N LEU A 253 -23.07 -17.70 -25.83
CA LEU A 253 -22.97 -18.50 -27.05
C LEU A 253 -21.81 -18.07 -27.95
N VAL A 254 -21.58 -16.75 -28.10
CA VAL A 254 -20.42 -16.23 -28.85
C VAL A 254 -19.11 -16.71 -28.22
N LEU A 255 -18.96 -16.57 -26.90
CA LEU A 255 -17.75 -16.95 -26.18
C LEU A 255 -17.51 -18.47 -26.17
N LEU A 256 -18.55 -19.28 -25.89
CA LEU A 256 -18.43 -20.73 -25.89
C LEU A 256 -18.13 -21.25 -27.30
N GLY A 257 -18.83 -20.78 -28.34
CA GLY A 257 -18.54 -21.14 -29.73
C GLY A 257 -17.15 -20.67 -30.20
N SER A 258 -16.64 -19.56 -29.66
CA SER A 258 -15.24 -19.13 -29.92
C SER A 258 -14.23 -20.12 -29.32
N VAL A 259 -14.41 -20.51 -28.05
CA VAL A 259 -13.55 -21.49 -27.36
C VAL A 259 -13.54 -22.82 -28.10
N ASP A 260 -14.73 -23.31 -28.45
CA ASP A 260 -15.01 -24.54 -29.15
C ASP A 260 -14.35 -24.62 -30.54
N TRP A 261 -14.55 -23.60 -31.38
CA TRP A 261 -14.03 -23.51 -32.76
C TRP A 261 -12.51 -23.32 -32.84
N VAL A 262 -11.90 -22.68 -31.82
CA VAL A 262 -10.43 -22.65 -31.65
C VAL A 262 -9.93 -24.01 -31.16
N ALA A 263 -10.60 -24.61 -30.17
CA ALA A 263 -10.21 -25.89 -29.61
C ALA A 263 -10.24 -27.03 -30.63
N TRP A 264 -11.26 -27.09 -31.49
CA TRP A 264 -11.36 -28.07 -32.58
C TRP A 264 -10.23 -27.92 -33.63
N ARG A 265 -9.72 -26.70 -33.86
CA ARG A 265 -8.55 -26.48 -34.74
C ARG A 265 -7.26 -26.97 -34.10
N LEU A 266 -7.06 -26.67 -32.82
CA LEU A 266 -5.89 -27.13 -32.05
C LEU A 266 -5.89 -28.66 -31.86
N ALA A 267 -7.06 -29.26 -31.66
CA ALA A 267 -7.25 -30.71 -31.55
C ALA A 267 -6.70 -31.47 -32.77
N LYS A 268 -6.85 -30.91 -33.98
CA LYS A 268 -6.33 -31.50 -35.23
C LYS A 268 -4.82 -31.32 -35.43
N GLN A 269 -4.15 -30.56 -34.57
CA GLN A 269 -2.74 -30.19 -34.70
C GLN A 269 -2.01 -30.48 -33.38
N PRO A 270 -1.65 -31.74 -33.07
CA PRO A 270 -1.10 -32.12 -31.77
C PRO A 270 0.17 -31.34 -31.40
N ALA A 271 1.00 -30.96 -32.38
CA ALA A 271 2.14 -30.08 -32.15
C ALA A 271 1.75 -28.71 -31.56
N HIS A 272 0.62 -28.13 -31.99
CA HIS A 272 0.10 -26.87 -31.44
C HIS A 272 -0.54 -27.08 -30.05
N LEU A 273 -1.17 -28.22 -29.79
CA LEU A 273 -1.68 -28.57 -28.46
C LEU A 273 -0.53 -28.73 -27.44
N PHE A 274 0.55 -29.42 -27.83
CA PHE A 274 1.78 -29.50 -27.03
C PHE A 274 2.44 -28.14 -26.85
N ALA A 275 2.55 -27.32 -27.91
CA ALA A 275 3.11 -25.99 -27.84
C ALA A 275 2.29 -25.04 -26.93
N LEU A 276 0.97 -25.13 -26.95
CA LEU A 276 0.09 -24.33 -26.09
C LEU A 276 0.13 -24.79 -24.63
N GLY A 277 0.21 -26.10 -24.38
CA GLY A 277 0.49 -26.63 -23.04
C GLY A 277 1.84 -26.18 -22.50
N ALA A 278 2.90 -26.29 -23.32
CA ALA A 278 4.24 -25.80 -22.99
C ALA A 278 4.24 -24.28 -22.71
N LEU A 279 3.61 -23.49 -23.58
CA LEU A 279 3.45 -22.04 -23.42
C LEU A 279 2.69 -21.68 -22.15
N PHE A 280 1.63 -22.42 -21.78
CA PHE A 280 0.92 -22.21 -20.53
C PHE A 280 1.84 -22.49 -19.32
N THR A 281 2.58 -23.61 -19.33
CA THR A 281 3.55 -23.90 -18.25
C THR A 281 4.71 -22.91 -18.18
N SER A 282 5.17 -22.36 -19.32
CA SER A 282 6.24 -21.37 -19.35
C SER A 282 5.73 -19.98 -18.95
N ILE A 283 4.53 -19.55 -19.35
CA ILE A 283 3.89 -18.32 -18.88
C ILE A 283 3.65 -18.38 -17.36
N LEU A 284 3.13 -19.50 -16.83
CA LEU A 284 3.00 -19.69 -15.39
C LEU A 284 4.36 -19.61 -14.68
N SER A 285 5.40 -20.23 -15.24
CA SER A 285 6.76 -20.19 -14.68
C SER A 285 7.39 -18.78 -14.76
N VAL A 286 7.18 -18.05 -15.85
CA VAL A 286 7.67 -16.69 -16.05
C VAL A 286 6.93 -15.71 -15.15
N LEU A 287 5.60 -15.75 -15.03
CA LEU A 287 4.85 -14.92 -14.07
C LEU A 287 5.34 -15.16 -12.64
N ARG A 288 5.58 -16.43 -12.27
CA ARG A 288 6.06 -16.85 -10.95
C ARG A 288 7.50 -16.40 -10.64
N LEU A 289 8.34 -16.20 -11.67
CA LEU A 289 9.73 -15.75 -11.53
C LEU A 289 9.89 -14.23 -11.70
N ALA A 290 9.20 -13.63 -12.67
CA ALA A 290 9.43 -12.26 -13.12
C ALA A 290 8.70 -11.20 -12.28
N LEU A 291 7.52 -11.48 -11.73
CA LEU A 291 6.83 -10.52 -10.84
C LEU A 291 7.71 -10.07 -9.65
N PRO A 292 8.35 -10.97 -8.88
CA PRO A 292 9.28 -10.55 -7.83
C PRO A 292 10.42 -9.65 -8.35
N MET A 293 11.01 -10.00 -9.49
CA MET A 293 12.19 -9.31 -10.03
C MET A 293 11.84 -7.94 -10.63
N LEU A 294 10.62 -7.76 -11.16
CA LEU A 294 10.12 -6.48 -11.68
C LEU A 294 9.91 -5.41 -10.61
N GLN A 295 9.95 -5.78 -9.32
CA GLN A 295 9.49 -4.94 -8.21
C GLN A 295 10.55 -4.73 -7.13
N GLN A 296 11.45 -5.70 -6.92
CA GLN A 296 12.68 -5.45 -6.15
C GLN A 296 13.57 -4.39 -6.84
N ASN A 297 13.42 -4.17 -8.14
CA ASN A 297 13.96 -2.99 -8.82
C ASN A 297 13.06 -1.76 -8.59
N GLY A 298 13.38 -0.99 -7.56
CA GLY A 298 12.77 0.32 -7.27
C GLY A 298 12.94 1.38 -8.36
N SER A 299 13.68 1.10 -9.44
CA SER A 299 13.79 1.93 -10.64
C SER A 299 12.73 1.64 -11.72
N SER A 300 11.76 0.77 -11.46
CA SER A 300 10.60 0.56 -12.34
C SER A 300 9.81 1.87 -12.49
N SER A 301 9.53 2.26 -13.74
CA SER A 301 8.88 3.55 -14.03
C SER A 301 7.45 3.63 -13.50
N GLU A 302 7.05 4.83 -13.08
CA GLU A 302 5.72 5.17 -12.54
C GLU A 302 4.59 4.70 -13.48
N PHE A 303 4.77 4.91 -14.79
CA PHE A 303 3.91 4.38 -15.86
C PHE A 303 3.72 2.85 -15.82
N LEU A 304 4.79 2.08 -15.57
CA LEU A 304 4.69 0.63 -15.45
C LEU A 304 3.92 0.23 -14.18
N ARG A 305 4.18 0.91 -13.04
CA ARG A 305 3.48 0.61 -11.77
C ARG A 305 1.98 0.85 -11.88
N GLN A 306 1.56 2.00 -12.41
CA GLN A 306 0.15 2.36 -12.56
C GLN A 306 -0.60 1.42 -13.53
N ARG A 307 0.07 0.89 -14.57
CA ARG A 307 -0.56 -0.01 -15.55
C ARG A 307 -0.53 -1.49 -15.14
N LEU A 308 0.42 -1.92 -14.32
CA LEU A 308 0.67 -3.33 -13.99
C LEU A 308 -0.56 -4.07 -13.42
N PRO A 309 -1.35 -3.55 -12.45
CA PRO A 309 -2.53 -4.26 -11.94
C PRO A 309 -3.61 -4.47 -13.01
N GLY A 310 -3.79 -3.50 -13.92
CA GLY A 310 -4.74 -3.62 -15.04
C GLY A 310 -4.29 -4.64 -16.09
N LEU A 311 -2.99 -4.67 -16.38
CA LEU A 311 -2.39 -5.68 -17.26
C LEU A 311 -2.48 -7.08 -16.65
N LEU A 312 -2.30 -7.22 -15.33
CA LEU A 312 -2.46 -8.50 -14.61
C LEU A 312 -3.91 -8.97 -14.57
N ASP A 313 -4.88 -8.07 -14.39
CA ASP A 313 -6.31 -8.42 -14.48
C ASP A 313 -6.69 -8.88 -15.91
N LEU A 314 -6.18 -8.22 -16.95
CA LEU A 314 -6.40 -8.66 -18.34
C LEU A 314 -5.71 -10.00 -18.63
N ALA A 315 -4.45 -10.15 -18.23
CA ALA A 315 -3.67 -11.38 -18.42
C ALA A 315 -4.29 -12.57 -17.66
N GLY A 316 -4.86 -12.36 -16.47
CA GLY A 316 -5.55 -13.40 -15.71
C GLY A 316 -6.85 -13.87 -16.36
N ARG A 317 -7.65 -12.95 -16.92
CA ARG A 317 -8.84 -13.30 -17.71
C ARG A 317 -8.47 -14.06 -18.98
N PHE A 318 -7.42 -13.63 -19.67
CA PHE A 318 -6.91 -14.31 -20.86
C PHE A 318 -6.32 -15.69 -20.54
N GLY A 319 -5.57 -15.82 -19.45
CA GLY A 319 -5.02 -17.10 -18.99
C GLY A 319 -6.11 -18.13 -18.67
N LEU A 320 -7.23 -17.68 -18.08
CA LEU A 320 -8.40 -18.53 -17.84
C LEU A 320 -9.09 -18.98 -19.14
N LEU A 321 -9.13 -18.11 -20.16
CA LEU A 321 -9.63 -18.45 -21.51
C LEU A 321 -8.72 -19.47 -22.21
N VAL A 322 -7.40 -19.27 -22.17
CA VAL A 322 -6.41 -20.21 -22.73
C VAL A 322 -6.49 -21.57 -22.03
N LEU A 323 -6.65 -21.60 -20.70
CA LEU A 323 -6.84 -22.84 -19.95
C LEU A 323 -8.11 -23.59 -20.35
N ALA A 324 -9.23 -22.89 -20.57
CA ALA A 324 -10.46 -23.50 -21.07
C ALA A 324 -10.27 -24.09 -22.48
N ILE A 325 -9.67 -23.33 -23.40
CA ILE A 325 -9.34 -23.77 -24.76
C ILE A 325 -8.45 -25.02 -24.73
N PHE A 326 -7.42 -25.06 -23.89
CA PHE A 326 -6.52 -26.21 -23.74
C PHE A 326 -7.27 -27.50 -23.39
N TRP A 327 -8.10 -27.48 -22.35
CA TRP A 327 -8.86 -28.66 -21.92
C TRP A 327 -9.89 -29.10 -22.95
N THR A 328 -10.61 -28.16 -23.60
CA THR A 328 -11.52 -28.50 -24.69
C THR A 328 -10.78 -29.11 -25.88
N SER A 329 -9.60 -28.58 -26.24
CA SER A 329 -8.77 -29.11 -27.32
C SER A 329 -8.34 -30.56 -27.06
N LEU A 330 -8.01 -30.89 -25.81
CA LEU A 330 -7.57 -32.23 -25.42
C LEU A 330 -8.71 -33.26 -25.54
N VAL A 331 -9.92 -32.91 -25.09
CA VAL A 331 -11.12 -33.77 -25.24
C VAL A 331 -11.53 -33.90 -26.70
N HIS A 332 -11.47 -32.80 -27.47
CA HIS A 332 -11.80 -32.82 -28.90
C HIS A 332 -10.77 -33.64 -29.70
N ALA A 333 -9.49 -33.64 -29.32
CA ALA A 333 -8.48 -34.51 -29.92
C ALA A 333 -8.78 -36.00 -29.65
N PHE A 334 -9.13 -36.35 -28.40
CA PHE A 334 -9.49 -37.72 -28.05
C PHE A 334 -10.77 -38.20 -28.75
N ALA A 335 -11.79 -37.34 -28.87
CA ALA A 335 -13.04 -37.68 -29.55
C ALA A 335 -12.88 -37.78 -31.08
N THR A 336 -12.14 -36.86 -31.72
CA THR A 336 -11.95 -36.88 -33.18
C THR A 336 -11.15 -38.09 -33.65
N LEU A 337 -10.23 -38.62 -32.84
CA LEU A 337 -9.57 -39.93 -33.06
C LEU A 337 -10.54 -41.13 -33.07
N ARG A 338 -11.81 -40.94 -32.71
CA ARG A 338 -12.89 -41.95 -32.80
C ARG A 338 -14.01 -41.58 -33.78
N VAL A 339 -14.04 -40.36 -34.30
CA VAL A 339 -14.98 -39.93 -35.37
C VAL A 339 -14.55 -40.50 -36.71
N TRP A 340 -13.24 -40.54 -36.98
CA TRP A 340 -12.68 -41.08 -38.22
C TRP A 340 -12.13 -42.49 -38.00
N ASP A 341 -12.83 -43.48 -38.59
CA ASP A 341 -12.37 -44.86 -38.65
C ASP A 341 -11.30 -45.01 -39.75
N SER A 342 -10.08 -45.39 -39.36
CA SER A 342 -8.93 -45.56 -40.26
C SER A 342 -9.08 -46.73 -41.23
N ASP A 343 -9.90 -47.71 -40.89
CA ASP A 343 -9.92 -49.02 -41.53
C ASP A 343 -11.12 -49.14 -42.49
N TRP A 344 -12.19 -48.36 -42.24
CA TRP A 344 -13.47 -48.46 -42.97
C TRP A 344 -13.87 -47.23 -43.78
N ASN A 345 -13.10 -46.14 -43.75
CA ASN A 345 -13.38 -44.93 -44.53
C ASN A 345 -14.79 -44.32 -44.25
N ARG A 346 -15.26 -44.49 -43.01
CA ARG A 346 -16.60 -44.11 -42.53
C ARG A 346 -16.50 -43.20 -41.31
N VAL A 347 -17.55 -42.42 -41.06
CA VAL A 347 -17.68 -41.56 -39.88
C VAL A 347 -18.42 -42.33 -38.78
N ASP A 348 -17.73 -42.61 -37.67
CA ASP A 348 -18.34 -43.28 -36.51
C ASP A 348 -18.78 -42.28 -35.44
N PHE A 349 -20.00 -41.78 -35.59
CA PHE A 349 -20.65 -40.94 -34.58
C PHE A 349 -20.90 -41.69 -33.25
N VAL A 350 -20.96 -43.03 -33.25
CA VAL A 350 -21.26 -43.84 -32.05
C VAL A 350 -20.00 -44.03 -31.20
N GLY A 351 -18.87 -44.41 -31.81
CA GLY A 351 -17.57 -44.45 -31.17
C GLY A 351 -17.13 -43.09 -30.63
N ALA A 352 -17.41 -42.01 -31.38
CA ALA A 352 -17.22 -40.64 -30.91
C ALA A 352 -18.12 -40.28 -29.70
N ALA A 353 -19.40 -40.65 -29.73
CA ALA A 353 -20.30 -40.42 -28.60
C ALA A 353 -19.84 -41.19 -27.35
N TRP A 354 -19.35 -42.43 -27.48
CA TRP A 354 -18.74 -43.19 -26.39
C TRP A 354 -17.44 -42.54 -25.87
N ALA A 355 -16.61 -41.99 -26.75
CA ALA A 355 -15.38 -41.28 -26.40
C ALA A 355 -15.64 -40.03 -25.53
N LEU A 356 -16.80 -39.39 -25.65
CA LEU A 356 -17.25 -38.32 -24.75
C LEU A 356 -17.99 -38.84 -23.51
N THR A 357 -18.80 -39.90 -23.66
CA THR A 357 -19.62 -40.48 -22.59
C THR A 357 -18.78 -40.95 -21.41
N VAL A 358 -17.69 -41.69 -21.66
CA VAL A 358 -16.82 -42.22 -20.60
C VAL A 358 -16.20 -41.11 -19.74
N PRO A 359 -15.46 -40.12 -20.29
CA PRO A 359 -14.92 -39.03 -19.49
C PRO A 359 -16.00 -38.12 -18.88
N ALA A 360 -17.18 -37.97 -19.50
CA ALA A 360 -18.30 -37.24 -18.89
C ALA A 360 -18.82 -37.97 -17.63
N ILE A 361 -19.03 -39.29 -17.69
CA ILE A 361 -19.46 -40.09 -16.53
C ILE A 361 -18.41 -40.07 -15.41
N ILE A 362 -17.11 -40.21 -15.75
CA ILE A 362 -16.02 -40.13 -14.77
C ILE A 362 -16.01 -38.75 -14.10
N SER A 363 -16.14 -37.67 -14.89
CA SER A 363 -16.17 -36.29 -14.38
C SER A 363 -17.39 -36.03 -13.50
N LEU A 364 -18.59 -36.45 -13.92
CA LEU A 364 -19.82 -36.33 -13.13
C LEU A 364 -19.77 -37.15 -11.84
N GLY A 365 -19.19 -38.35 -11.89
CA GLY A 365 -18.95 -39.20 -10.71
C GLY A 365 -18.00 -38.52 -9.73
N TRP A 366 -16.85 -38.05 -10.19
CA TRP A 366 -15.90 -37.30 -9.36
C TRP A 366 -16.53 -36.03 -8.77
N ILE A 367 -17.23 -35.24 -9.59
CA ILE A 367 -17.91 -34.01 -9.17
C ILE A 367 -18.97 -34.29 -8.11
N SER A 368 -19.76 -35.36 -8.26
CA SER A 368 -20.81 -35.74 -7.31
C SER A 368 -20.26 -36.27 -5.98
N LEU A 369 -19.20 -37.08 -6.03
CA LEU A 369 -18.55 -37.65 -4.85
C LEU A 369 -17.78 -36.59 -4.05
N SER A 370 -17.01 -35.75 -4.74
CA SER A 370 -16.12 -34.76 -4.10
C SER A 370 -16.77 -33.39 -3.85
N GLY A 371 -17.88 -33.07 -4.53
CA GLY A 371 -18.47 -31.73 -4.55
C GLY A 371 -18.96 -31.21 -3.19
N ARG A 372 -19.27 -32.11 -2.26
CA ARG A 372 -19.67 -31.77 -0.88
C ARG A 372 -18.50 -31.35 0.03
N ASN A 373 -17.27 -31.70 -0.33
CA ASN A 373 -16.07 -31.42 0.47
C ASN A 373 -15.63 -29.95 0.33
N LEU A 374 -16.29 -29.04 1.06
CA LEU A 374 -15.90 -27.63 1.07
C LEU A 374 -14.50 -27.41 1.70
N GLU A 375 -14.10 -28.23 2.67
CA GLU A 375 -12.77 -28.13 3.30
C GLU A 375 -11.62 -28.26 2.29
N PHE A 376 -11.85 -28.94 1.16
CA PHE A 376 -10.90 -28.97 0.06
C PHE A 376 -10.40 -27.56 -0.31
N LEU A 377 -11.27 -26.54 -0.34
CA LEU A 377 -10.89 -25.18 -0.75
C LEU A 377 -9.83 -24.58 0.18
N ASN A 378 -9.90 -24.89 1.49
CA ASN A 378 -8.96 -24.42 2.52
C ASN A 378 -7.75 -25.36 2.66
N ARG A 379 -7.91 -26.66 2.37
CA ARG A 379 -6.81 -27.66 2.39
C ARG A 379 -5.91 -27.56 1.16
N SER A 380 -6.46 -27.10 0.02
CA SER A 380 -5.76 -26.80 -1.24
C SER A 380 -5.21 -25.37 -1.34
N SER A 381 -5.37 -24.56 -0.29
CA SER A 381 -4.80 -23.20 -0.21
C SER A 381 -3.53 -23.18 0.66
N LEU A 382 -2.74 -22.11 0.56
CA LEU A 382 -1.55 -21.92 1.40
C LEU A 382 -1.90 -21.56 2.85
N HIS A 383 -3.16 -21.21 3.14
CA HIS A 383 -3.65 -20.87 4.48
C HIS A 383 -3.18 -21.84 5.57
N ASN A 384 -3.34 -23.16 5.36
CA ASN A 384 -2.98 -24.14 6.38
C ASN A 384 -1.46 -24.23 6.63
N PHE A 385 -0.63 -24.01 5.61
CA PHE A 385 0.83 -23.88 5.80
C PHE A 385 1.14 -22.61 6.60
N TYR A 386 0.58 -21.47 6.16
CA TYR A 386 0.78 -20.15 6.75
C TYR A 386 0.39 -20.10 8.22
N ARG A 387 -0.85 -20.51 8.55
CA ARG A 387 -1.33 -20.73 9.93
C ARG A 387 -0.34 -21.54 10.74
N SER A 388 0.12 -22.68 10.22
CA SER A 388 1.00 -23.58 10.96
C SER A 388 2.38 -22.99 11.26
N ARG A 389 2.85 -22.01 10.48
CA ARG A 389 4.07 -21.23 10.75
C ARG A 389 3.79 -20.13 11.78
N LEU A 390 2.73 -19.34 11.59
CA LEU A 390 2.34 -18.28 12.52
C LEU A 390 2.08 -18.82 13.94
N SER A 391 1.29 -19.89 14.10
CA SER A 391 1.00 -20.48 15.43
C SER A 391 2.28 -20.89 16.17
N ARG A 392 3.26 -21.49 15.49
CA ARG A 392 4.50 -21.96 16.14
C ARG A 392 5.47 -20.82 16.45
N ALA A 393 5.49 -19.77 15.64
CA ALA A 393 6.31 -18.59 15.89
C ALA A 393 5.71 -17.69 16.99
N TYR A 394 4.45 -17.28 16.83
CA TYR A 394 3.80 -16.31 17.71
C TYR A 394 3.15 -16.94 18.93
N LEU A 395 2.15 -17.80 18.75
CA LEU A 395 1.48 -18.44 19.89
C LEU A 395 2.43 -19.39 20.66
N GLY A 396 3.40 -19.98 19.95
CA GLY A 396 4.51 -20.74 20.54
C GLY A 396 5.44 -19.91 21.43
N ALA A 397 5.57 -18.59 21.22
CA ALA A 397 6.35 -17.72 22.10
C ALA A 397 5.71 -17.62 23.51
N ALA A 398 4.38 -17.68 23.57
CA ALA A 398 3.58 -17.73 24.79
C ALA A 398 3.22 -19.18 25.22
N ASN A 399 4.01 -20.18 24.78
CA ASN A 399 3.85 -21.57 25.19
C ASN A 399 4.94 -21.95 26.19
N LEU A 400 4.65 -21.80 27.49
CA LEU A 400 5.57 -22.11 28.61
C LEU A 400 6.11 -23.55 28.62
N GLN A 401 5.52 -24.48 27.85
CA GLN A 401 6.01 -25.85 27.70
C GLN A 401 7.15 -25.98 26.68
N ARG A 402 7.35 -24.98 25.80
CA ARG A 402 8.51 -24.89 24.89
C ARG A 402 9.76 -24.45 25.66
N LYS A 403 10.53 -25.42 26.15
CA LYS A 403 11.86 -25.18 26.76
C LYS A 403 12.81 -24.47 25.78
N GLN A 404 13.80 -23.73 26.29
CA GLN A 404 14.91 -23.21 25.49
C GLN A 404 15.52 -24.32 24.62
N GLY A 405 15.84 -24.01 23.36
CA GLY A 405 16.31 -24.99 22.36
C GLY A 405 15.21 -25.79 21.63
N SER A 406 13.93 -25.64 22.00
CA SER A 406 12.81 -26.21 21.23
C SER A 406 12.81 -25.66 19.80
N LYS A 407 12.55 -26.49 18.79
CA LYS A 407 12.58 -26.06 17.39
C LYS A 407 11.19 -25.58 16.96
N VAL A 408 11.07 -24.37 16.41
CA VAL A 408 9.81 -23.82 15.87
C VAL A 408 9.16 -24.72 14.81
N THR A 409 9.95 -25.56 14.13
CA THR A 409 9.44 -26.56 13.17
C THR A 409 8.63 -27.68 13.81
N GLN A 410 8.87 -28.02 15.10
CA GLN A 410 8.16 -29.09 15.79
C GLN A 410 6.72 -28.63 16.08
N VAL A 411 5.75 -29.51 15.87
CA VAL A 411 4.38 -29.30 16.35
C VAL A 411 4.36 -29.55 17.86
N HIS A 412 3.65 -28.71 18.60
CA HIS A 412 3.35 -28.91 20.01
C HIS A 412 1.85 -28.66 20.20
N ASP A 413 1.12 -29.56 20.87
CA ASP A 413 -0.35 -29.52 20.86
C ASP A 413 -0.90 -28.22 21.47
N ASN A 414 -0.31 -27.81 22.60
CA ASN A 414 -0.58 -26.53 23.25
C ASN A 414 -0.02 -25.29 22.52
N ASP A 415 0.36 -25.34 21.23
CA ASP A 415 0.72 -24.13 20.46
C ASP A 415 -0.51 -23.33 19.98
N ASP A 416 -1.67 -23.95 19.81
CA ASP A 416 -2.89 -23.25 19.37
C ASP A 416 -4.02 -23.49 20.37
N VAL A 417 -4.82 -22.46 20.64
CA VAL A 417 -5.85 -22.46 21.69
C VAL A 417 -7.22 -22.34 21.03
N PRO A 418 -8.24 -23.12 21.43
CA PRO A 418 -9.60 -22.90 20.93
C PRO A 418 -10.09 -21.50 21.32
N LEU A 419 -10.65 -20.73 20.38
CA LEU A 419 -11.19 -19.39 20.60
C LEU A 419 -12.30 -19.36 21.65
N LYS A 420 -13.01 -20.49 21.86
CA LYS A 420 -13.98 -20.68 22.96
C LYS A 420 -13.34 -20.71 24.36
N ASP A 421 -12.07 -21.10 24.43
CA ASP A 421 -11.29 -21.24 25.66
C ASP A 421 -10.32 -20.05 25.84
N TYR A 422 -10.04 -19.32 24.76
CA TYR A 422 -9.25 -18.08 24.76
C TYR A 422 -9.93 -16.97 25.56
N LYS A 423 -9.32 -16.56 26.67
CA LYS A 423 -9.90 -15.62 27.64
C LYS A 423 -8.84 -14.72 28.31
N PRO A 424 -8.20 -13.79 27.59
CA PRO A 424 -7.18 -12.89 28.16
C PRO A 424 -7.69 -12.03 29.33
N HIS A 425 -8.97 -11.67 29.31
CA HIS A 425 -9.63 -10.80 30.29
C HIS A 425 -9.73 -11.39 31.70
N VAL A 426 -9.81 -12.72 31.86
CA VAL A 426 -10.06 -13.36 33.16
C VAL A 426 -8.92 -13.10 34.16
N ASN A 427 -7.72 -12.81 33.67
CA ASN A 427 -6.53 -12.52 34.47
C ASN A 427 -6.11 -11.03 34.32
N GLY A 428 -7.05 -10.14 33.99
CA GLY A 428 -6.84 -8.69 33.86
C GLY A 428 -6.21 -8.21 32.53
N GLY A 429 -5.86 -9.10 31.61
CA GLY A 429 -5.37 -8.72 30.27
C GLY A 429 -6.43 -8.00 29.43
N PRO A 430 -6.06 -7.23 28.40
CA PRO A 430 -7.03 -6.56 27.52
C PRO A 430 -7.94 -7.55 26.78
N VAL A 431 -9.20 -7.17 26.55
CA VAL A 431 -10.11 -7.93 25.68
C VAL A 431 -9.58 -7.83 24.24
N HIS A 432 -9.05 -8.93 23.73
CA HIS A 432 -8.44 -8.98 22.41
C HIS A 432 -9.50 -9.13 21.31
N ILE A 433 -9.61 -8.10 20.47
CA ILE A 433 -10.45 -8.05 19.26
C ILE A 433 -9.56 -8.37 18.04
N ILE A 434 -9.91 -9.41 17.29
CA ILE A 434 -9.28 -9.80 16.02
C ILE A 434 -10.19 -9.41 14.87
N ASN A 435 -9.69 -8.67 13.89
CA ASN A 435 -10.49 -8.21 12.76
C ASN A 435 -10.12 -8.94 11.46
N VAL A 436 -11.14 -9.27 10.65
CA VAL A 436 -11.02 -9.91 9.33
C VAL A 436 -12.00 -9.26 8.34
N CYS A 437 -11.76 -9.38 7.03
CA CYS A 437 -12.71 -8.91 6.01
C CYS A 437 -13.63 -10.04 5.52
N ILE A 438 -14.95 -9.81 5.50
CA ILE A 438 -15.93 -10.62 4.77
C ILE A 438 -16.05 -10.06 3.35
N ASN A 439 -15.73 -10.83 2.33
CA ASN A 439 -15.77 -10.37 0.94
C ASN A 439 -17.19 -10.44 0.35
N GLN A 440 -17.65 -9.36 -0.29
CA GLN A 440 -19.02 -9.18 -0.76
C GLN A 440 -19.06 -8.36 -2.08
N THR A 441 -18.92 -9.03 -3.23
CA THR A 441 -18.72 -8.35 -4.52
C THR A 441 -19.99 -8.19 -5.36
N TYR A 442 -20.99 -9.09 -5.28
CA TYR A 442 -22.12 -9.08 -6.24
C TYR A 442 -23.54 -9.10 -5.65
N GLN A 443 -23.70 -9.36 -4.37
CA GLN A 443 -25.00 -9.38 -3.69
C GLN A 443 -24.93 -8.41 -2.52
N ARG A 444 -25.73 -7.33 -2.57
CA ARG A 444 -25.52 -6.11 -1.79
C ARG A 444 -26.85 -5.56 -1.27
N GLU A 445 -26.89 -5.20 0.00
CA GLU A 445 -27.95 -4.41 0.62
C GLU A 445 -27.35 -3.05 1.04
N GLY A 446 -28.07 -1.96 0.80
CA GLY A 446 -27.59 -0.58 1.02
C GLY A 446 -26.74 -0.01 -0.13
N LEU A 447 -26.89 1.30 -0.38
CA LEU A 447 -26.21 2.02 -1.46
C LEU A 447 -24.70 2.24 -1.19
N TYR A 448 -24.32 2.51 0.06
CA TYR A 448 -22.93 2.86 0.44
C TYR A 448 -21.95 1.68 0.44
N ASN A 449 -22.44 0.43 0.33
CA ASN A 449 -21.61 -0.77 0.30
C ASN A 449 -21.12 -1.16 -1.11
N ILE A 450 -21.33 -0.30 -2.11
CA ILE A 450 -21.02 -0.59 -3.52
C ILE A 450 -19.51 -0.66 -3.79
N ASP A 451 -18.73 0.25 -3.23
CA ASP A 451 -17.28 0.35 -3.52
C ASP A 451 -16.40 -0.39 -2.50
N ARG A 452 -16.91 -0.59 -1.28
CA ARG A 452 -16.22 -1.30 -0.19
C ARG A 452 -15.93 -2.76 -0.53
N GLN A 453 -16.85 -3.41 -1.24
CA GLN A 453 -16.79 -4.82 -1.67
C GLN A 453 -16.48 -5.85 -0.57
N GLY A 454 -16.60 -5.45 0.69
CA GLY A 454 -16.45 -6.29 1.87
C GLY A 454 -16.64 -5.51 3.17
N ASP A 455 -17.10 -6.21 4.19
CA ASP A 455 -17.42 -5.67 5.52
C ASP A 455 -16.34 -6.07 6.53
N LEU A 456 -16.13 -5.26 7.57
CA LEU A 456 -15.30 -5.67 8.71
C LEU A 456 -16.05 -6.69 9.58
N MET A 457 -15.38 -7.77 9.99
CA MET A 457 -15.85 -8.67 11.04
C MET A 457 -14.83 -8.70 12.18
N SER A 458 -15.29 -8.35 13.37
CA SER A 458 -14.53 -8.35 14.62
C SER A 458 -14.85 -9.61 15.43
N LEU A 459 -13.85 -10.18 16.09
CA LEU A 459 -13.96 -11.42 16.88
C LEU A 459 -13.34 -11.24 18.27
N VAL A 460 -13.95 -11.85 19.28
CA VAL A 460 -13.39 -11.91 20.64
C VAL A 460 -13.46 -13.33 21.22
N GLY A 461 -12.49 -13.66 22.09
CA GLY A 461 -12.64 -14.76 23.04
C GLY A 461 -13.72 -14.42 24.09
N PRO A 462 -14.62 -15.34 24.49
CA PRO A 462 -14.61 -16.79 24.27
C PRO A 462 -15.47 -17.25 23.06
N GLY A 463 -15.22 -16.71 21.87
CA GLY A 463 -15.86 -17.16 20.65
C GLY A 463 -17.17 -16.43 20.34
N TYR A 464 -17.10 -15.10 20.33
CA TYR A 464 -18.11 -14.24 19.72
C TYR A 464 -17.53 -13.55 18.48
N TYR A 465 -18.40 -13.24 17.52
CA TYR A 465 -18.10 -12.43 16.34
C TYR A 465 -19.19 -11.39 16.11
N LYS A 466 -18.82 -10.29 15.48
CA LYS A 466 -19.71 -9.20 15.07
C LYS A 466 -19.30 -8.75 13.69
N VAL A 467 -20.26 -8.69 12.77
CA VAL A 467 -20.09 -7.98 11.50
C VAL A 467 -20.41 -6.51 11.73
N GLN A 468 -19.70 -5.61 11.06
CA GLN A 468 -19.91 -4.17 11.07
C GLN A 468 -21.41 -3.79 11.09
N GLY A 469 -21.85 -3.01 12.08
CA GLY A 469 -23.24 -2.56 12.23
C GLY A 469 -24.25 -3.63 12.69
N GLN A 470 -23.83 -4.87 12.97
CA GLN A 470 -24.71 -5.94 13.48
C GLN A 470 -24.49 -6.20 14.99
N GLN A 471 -25.43 -6.91 15.61
CA GLN A 471 -25.26 -7.39 16.99
C GLN A 471 -24.25 -8.55 17.07
N TRP A 472 -23.55 -8.69 18.19
CA TRP A 472 -22.63 -9.82 18.42
C TRP A 472 -23.37 -11.16 18.42
N ARG A 473 -22.69 -12.20 17.92
CA ARG A 473 -23.19 -13.57 17.81
C ARG A 473 -22.14 -14.56 18.28
N GLN A 474 -22.55 -15.63 18.93
CA GLN A 474 -21.64 -16.70 19.35
C GLN A 474 -21.36 -17.67 18.18
N PHE A 475 -20.15 -18.23 18.12
CA PHE A 475 -19.87 -19.34 17.19
C PHE A 475 -20.69 -20.58 17.59
N LYS A 476 -21.21 -21.31 16.59
CA LYS A 476 -21.85 -22.60 16.82
C LYS A 476 -20.80 -23.70 16.99
N ALA A 477 -21.10 -24.66 17.85
CA ALA A 477 -20.26 -25.86 18.03
C ALA A 477 -20.01 -26.57 16.69
N GLY A 478 -18.77 -27.01 16.47
CA GLY A 478 -18.34 -27.68 15.23
C GLY A 478 -17.91 -26.77 14.08
N THR A 479 -18.03 -25.44 14.20
CA THR A 479 -17.32 -24.51 13.29
C THR A 479 -15.83 -24.44 13.66
N LEU A 480 -14.93 -24.13 12.71
CA LEU A 480 -13.49 -24.03 13.01
C LEU A 480 -13.20 -22.88 13.98
N SER A 481 -12.30 -23.17 14.92
CA SER A 481 -12.47 -22.66 16.28
C SER A 481 -11.18 -22.36 17.03
N THR A 482 -10.02 -22.19 16.36
CA THR A 482 -8.74 -21.89 17.06
C THR A 482 -8.25 -20.46 16.82
N LEU A 483 -7.60 -19.89 17.84
CA LEU A 483 -6.97 -18.57 17.81
C LEU A 483 -6.03 -18.42 16.61
N GLY A 484 -5.17 -19.41 16.38
CA GLY A 484 -4.23 -19.42 15.27
C GLY A 484 -4.89 -19.44 13.89
N THR A 485 -6.09 -20.01 13.76
CA THR A 485 -6.87 -19.92 12.52
C THR A 485 -7.28 -18.47 12.28
N TRP A 486 -7.86 -17.80 13.27
CA TRP A 486 -8.33 -16.42 13.13
C TRP A 486 -7.20 -15.40 12.99
N MET A 487 -6.09 -15.59 13.69
CA MET A 487 -4.82 -14.87 13.48
C MET A 487 -4.34 -14.99 12.02
N ALA A 488 -4.39 -16.20 11.43
CA ALA A 488 -3.97 -16.43 10.05
C ALA A 488 -4.98 -15.94 8.99
N VAL A 489 -6.27 -15.85 9.31
CA VAL A 489 -7.27 -15.17 8.46
C VAL A 489 -7.08 -13.65 8.52
N SER A 490 -6.85 -13.10 9.71
CA SER A 490 -6.60 -11.67 9.90
C SER A 490 -5.38 -11.17 9.12
N GLY A 491 -4.39 -12.04 8.88
CA GLY A 491 -3.21 -11.78 8.03
C GLY A 491 -3.27 -12.35 6.61
N ALA A 492 -4.44 -12.68 6.08
CA ALA A 492 -4.58 -13.36 4.79
C ALA A 492 -4.56 -12.41 3.58
N ALA A 493 -3.48 -11.63 3.42
CA ALA A 493 -3.34 -10.58 2.40
C ALA A 493 -3.50 -11.12 0.95
N ALA A 494 -2.67 -12.09 0.55
CA ALA A 494 -2.76 -12.68 -0.79
C ALA A 494 -3.99 -13.61 -0.94
N ALA A 495 -5.12 -13.08 -1.42
CA ALA A 495 -6.38 -13.80 -1.54
C ALA A 495 -7.18 -13.40 -2.82
N PRO A 496 -7.92 -14.34 -3.45
CA PRO A 496 -8.87 -14.04 -4.53
C PRO A 496 -9.98 -13.02 -4.21
N GLY A 497 -10.22 -12.73 -2.92
CA GLY A 497 -11.04 -11.60 -2.46
C GLY A 497 -10.21 -10.73 -1.53
N MET A 498 -10.15 -9.43 -1.82
CA MET A 498 -9.37 -8.42 -1.11
C MET A 498 -10.20 -7.16 -0.84
N GLY A 499 -11.49 -7.32 -0.49
CA GLY A 499 -12.40 -6.18 -0.26
C GLY A 499 -12.48 -5.27 -1.49
N SER A 500 -12.34 -3.96 -1.31
CA SER A 500 -12.37 -2.95 -2.39
C SER A 500 -11.27 -3.15 -3.44
N LEU A 501 -10.20 -3.86 -3.07
CA LEU A 501 -9.03 -4.15 -3.90
C LEU A 501 -9.25 -5.36 -4.83
N THR A 502 -10.42 -6.02 -4.74
CA THR A 502 -10.75 -7.24 -5.49
C THR A 502 -10.80 -7.01 -7.01
N ARG A 503 -10.03 -7.80 -7.78
CA ARG A 503 -9.98 -7.75 -9.25
C ARG A 503 -10.14 -9.17 -9.84
N PRO A 504 -11.15 -9.45 -10.71
CA PRO A 504 -11.46 -10.81 -11.17
C PRO A 504 -10.32 -11.58 -11.86
N GLY A 505 -9.45 -10.91 -12.60
CA GLY A 505 -8.29 -11.54 -13.24
C GLY A 505 -7.14 -11.80 -12.27
N ILE A 506 -6.89 -10.91 -11.31
CA ILE A 506 -5.94 -11.19 -10.21
C ILE A 506 -6.45 -12.39 -9.40
N ALA A 507 -7.76 -12.43 -9.14
CA ALA A 507 -8.42 -13.55 -8.46
C ALA A 507 -8.29 -14.86 -9.26
N SER A 508 -8.46 -14.86 -10.59
CA SER A 508 -8.25 -16.06 -11.42
C SER A 508 -6.78 -16.53 -11.40
N VAL A 509 -5.81 -15.61 -11.39
CA VAL A 509 -4.37 -15.92 -11.27
C VAL A 509 -4.04 -16.52 -9.90
N LEU A 510 -4.43 -15.87 -8.81
CA LEU A 510 -4.23 -16.37 -7.45
C LEU A 510 -4.89 -17.74 -7.24
N THR A 511 -6.08 -17.95 -7.81
CA THR A 511 -6.81 -19.22 -7.72
C THR A 511 -6.15 -20.33 -8.50
N THR A 512 -5.83 -20.10 -9.78
CA THR A 512 -5.17 -21.11 -10.64
C THR A 512 -3.77 -21.46 -10.14
N LEU A 513 -2.97 -20.47 -9.71
CA LEU A 513 -1.66 -20.71 -9.09
C LEU A 513 -1.75 -21.36 -7.69
N GLY A 514 -2.94 -21.46 -7.07
CA GLY A 514 -3.10 -21.94 -5.69
C GLY A 514 -2.51 -21.00 -4.62
N VAL A 515 -2.11 -19.78 -5.01
CA VAL A 515 -1.57 -18.73 -4.14
C VAL A 515 -2.75 -18.06 -3.44
N ARG A 516 -3.27 -18.72 -2.40
CA ARG A 516 -4.46 -18.30 -1.65
C ARG A 516 -4.20 -18.43 -0.15
N LEU A 517 -4.33 -17.33 0.60
CA LEU A 517 -4.29 -17.29 2.07
C LEU A 517 -5.67 -17.14 2.71
N GLY A 518 -6.64 -16.59 1.98
CA GLY A 518 -8.03 -16.44 2.44
C GLY A 518 -8.75 -17.78 2.64
N TYR A 519 -9.92 -17.71 3.28
CA TYR A 519 -10.52 -18.84 3.99
C TYR A 519 -12.04 -18.92 3.79
N TRP A 520 -12.56 -20.07 3.38
CA TRP A 520 -13.99 -20.36 3.36
C TRP A 520 -14.49 -20.77 4.74
N TRP A 521 -15.27 -19.89 5.37
CA TRP A 521 -15.93 -20.14 6.64
C TRP A 521 -17.41 -20.49 6.44
N ARG A 522 -17.99 -21.21 7.40
CA ARG A 522 -19.42 -21.54 7.45
C ARG A 522 -20.02 -21.06 8.77
N THR A 523 -21.07 -20.25 8.68
CA THR A 523 -21.74 -19.61 9.84
C THR A 523 -22.60 -20.57 10.68
N GLY A 524 -22.68 -21.85 10.29
CA GLY A 524 -23.38 -22.91 11.04
C GLY A 524 -24.90 -22.92 10.88
N ASN A 525 -25.47 -22.18 9.93
CA ASN A 525 -26.84 -22.40 9.46
C ASN A 525 -26.85 -23.50 8.39
N LYS A 526 -27.95 -24.28 8.33
CA LYS A 526 -28.23 -25.13 7.17
C LYS A 526 -28.68 -24.22 6.03
N ASP A 527 -28.13 -24.42 4.83
CA ASP A 527 -28.66 -23.75 3.64
C ASP A 527 -30.10 -24.22 3.39
N PRO A 528 -31.06 -23.31 3.15
CA PRO A 528 -32.39 -23.69 2.68
C PRO A 528 -32.33 -24.14 1.20
N GLN A 529 -33.28 -25.00 0.84
CA GLN A 529 -33.51 -25.58 -0.50
C GLN A 529 -32.54 -26.69 -0.95
N TRP A 530 -33.10 -27.63 -1.73
CA TRP A 530 -32.45 -28.90 -2.09
C TRP A 530 -31.44 -28.78 -3.25
N SER A 531 -31.40 -27.64 -3.95
CA SER A 531 -30.59 -27.42 -5.16
C SER A 531 -29.08 -27.22 -4.88
N SER A 532 -28.68 -26.95 -3.63
CA SER A 532 -27.28 -26.71 -3.25
C SER A 532 -26.49 -27.97 -2.87
N ILE A 533 -27.17 -29.12 -2.75
CA ILE A 533 -26.72 -30.31 -1.98
C ILE A 533 -25.54 -31.08 -2.59
N LEU A 534 -25.20 -30.88 -3.87
CA LEU A 534 -24.21 -31.70 -4.58
C LEU A 534 -22.82 -31.06 -4.70
N VAL A 535 -22.72 -29.76 -5.00
CA VAL A 535 -21.46 -29.14 -5.48
C VAL A 535 -20.99 -27.84 -4.77
N PRO A 536 -21.15 -27.65 -3.44
CA PRO A 536 -20.70 -26.42 -2.76
C PRO A 536 -19.19 -26.14 -2.91
N LYS A 537 -18.34 -27.18 -3.03
CA LYS A 537 -16.90 -27.03 -3.33
C LYS A 537 -16.66 -26.28 -4.64
N TYR A 538 -17.32 -26.71 -5.72
CA TYR A 538 -17.15 -26.12 -7.04
C TYR A 538 -17.79 -24.72 -7.14
N LYS A 539 -18.88 -24.47 -6.40
CA LYS A 539 -19.43 -23.11 -6.24
C LYS A 539 -18.39 -22.18 -5.62
N GLY A 540 -17.71 -22.60 -4.55
CA GLY A 540 -16.63 -21.80 -3.93
C GLY A 540 -15.42 -21.59 -4.86
N LEU A 541 -14.99 -22.62 -5.58
CA LEU A 541 -13.89 -22.51 -6.56
C LEU A 541 -14.23 -21.55 -7.71
N TYR A 542 -15.47 -21.57 -8.21
CA TYR A 542 -15.98 -20.63 -9.21
C TYR A 542 -16.09 -19.19 -8.65
N SER A 543 -16.51 -19.05 -7.38
CA SER A 543 -16.51 -17.77 -6.66
C SER A 543 -15.11 -17.17 -6.54
N GLU A 544 -14.08 -17.98 -6.24
CA GLU A 544 -12.68 -17.52 -6.24
C GLU A 544 -12.21 -17.14 -7.66
N LEU A 545 -12.41 -18.02 -8.66
CA LEU A 545 -11.97 -17.78 -10.05
C LEU A 545 -12.51 -16.49 -10.67
N LEU A 546 -13.74 -16.09 -10.34
CA LEU A 546 -14.40 -14.91 -10.91
C LEU A 546 -14.54 -13.74 -9.92
N ALA A 547 -13.93 -13.83 -8.74
CA ALA A 547 -14.11 -12.88 -7.64
C ALA A 547 -15.59 -12.60 -7.28
N LYS A 548 -16.44 -13.64 -7.27
CA LYS A 548 -17.88 -13.55 -6.98
C LYS A 548 -18.18 -14.04 -5.57
N PHE A 549 -18.09 -13.14 -4.59
CA PHE A 549 -18.37 -13.41 -3.18
C PHE A 549 -19.72 -12.81 -2.76
N ALA A 550 -20.51 -13.58 -2.02
CA ALA A 550 -21.86 -13.20 -1.59
C ALA A 550 -21.92 -12.49 -0.23
N GLY A 551 -20.78 -12.39 0.47
CA GLY A 551 -20.67 -11.85 1.82
C GLY A 551 -21.69 -12.43 2.80
N THR A 552 -22.34 -11.53 3.55
CA THR A 552 -23.29 -11.88 4.60
C THR A 552 -24.56 -12.57 4.10
N ALA A 553 -24.91 -12.42 2.81
CA ALA A 553 -26.06 -13.05 2.18
C ALA A 553 -25.90 -14.58 1.95
N SER A 554 -24.79 -15.20 2.38
CA SER A 554 -24.61 -16.65 2.36
C SER A 554 -24.12 -17.20 3.71
N ASN A 555 -24.51 -18.44 4.00
CA ASN A 555 -24.00 -19.20 5.14
C ASN A 555 -22.58 -19.76 4.91
N THR A 556 -22.07 -19.68 3.67
CA THR A 556 -20.70 -20.04 3.29
C THR A 556 -20.00 -18.77 2.78
N GLN A 557 -19.07 -18.23 3.57
CA GLN A 557 -18.50 -16.88 3.41
C GLN A 557 -17.01 -16.96 3.12
N TYR A 558 -16.49 -16.01 2.34
CA TYR A 558 -15.05 -15.92 2.02
C TYR A 558 -14.37 -14.82 2.82
N LEU A 559 -13.40 -15.21 3.65
CA LEU A 559 -12.70 -14.34 4.58
C LEU A 559 -11.26 -14.09 4.12
N SER A 560 -10.78 -12.88 4.37
CA SER A 560 -9.40 -12.47 4.08
C SER A 560 -8.88 -11.49 5.15
N ASP A 561 -7.69 -10.93 4.94
CA ASP A 561 -7.06 -9.92 5.80
C ASP A 561 -8.03 -8.82 6.26
N GLY A 562 -7.90 -8.35 7.50
CA GLY A 562 -8.72 -7.25 8.02
C GLY A 562 -8.50 -5.93 7.27
N GLY A 563 -7.26 -5.69 6.82
CA GLY A 563 -6.86 -4.47 6.10
C GLY A 563 -7.54 -4.27 4.75
N HIS A 564 -8.10 -5.34 4.16
CA HIS A 564 -8.97 -5.26 2.99
C HIS A 564 -10.29 -4.49 3.23
N SER A 565 -10.63 -4.23 4.49
CA SER A 565 -11.73 -3.33 4.87
C SER A 565 -11.20 -2.13 5.66
N GLU A 566 -10.46 -2.36 6.75
CA GLU A 566 -9.94 -1.32 7.64
C GLU A 566 -8.64 -1.81 8.28
N ASN A 567 -7.52 -1.16 8.00
CA ASN A 567 -6.18 -1.68 8.34
C ASN A 567 -5.64 -1.19 9.68
N THR A 568 -6.08 -0.03 10.19
CA THR A 568 -5.60 0.57 11.46
C THR A 568 -6.06 -0.23 12.69
N ALA A 569 -7.09 -1.06 12.53
CA ALA A 569 -7.79 -1.80 13.58
C ALA A 569 -8.56 -0.93 14.60
N ALA A 570 -8.69 0.38 14.39
CA ALA A 570 -9.36 1.28 15.34
C ALA A 570 -10.89 1.31 15.19
N TYR A 571 -11.46 0.86 14.07
CA TYR A 571 -12.92 0.88 13.85
C TYR A 571 -13.75 0.31 15.03
N PRO A 572 -13.51 -0.90 15.56
CA PRO A 572 -14.31 -1.41 16.68
C PRO A 572 -14.06 -0.68 18.01
N LEU A 573 -12.99 0.09 18.16
CA LEU A 573 -12.74 0.93 19.36
C LEU A 573 -13.56 2.22 19.32
N LEU A 574 -13.73 2.81 18.13
CA LEU A 574 -14.69 3.91 17.90
C LEU A 574 -16.13 3.43 18.10
N GLU A 575 -16.43 2.19 17.71
CA GLU A 575 -17.73 1.56 17.97
C GLU A 575 -17.96 1.30 19.47
N ALA A 576 -16.91 0.92 20.20
CA ALA A 576 -16.93 0.72 21.65
C ALA A 576 -16.88 2.02 22.49
N ARG A 577 -16.87 3.20 21.83
CA ARG A 577 -16.83 4.55 22.44
C ARG A 577 -15.65 4.78 23.39
N CYS A 578 -14.47 4.30 23.00
CA CYS A 578 -13.23 4.51 23.75
C CYS A 578 -12.96 6.01 23.98
N GLU A 579 -12.68 6.37 25.23
CA GLU A 579 -12.23 7.71 25.62
C GLU A 579 -10.81 7.97 25.11
N LEU A 580 -9.94 6.96 25.18
CA LEU A 580 -8.60 7.01 24.62
C LEU A 580 -8.41 5.86 23.63
N ILE A 581 -7.88 6.18 22.46
CA ILE A 581 -7.33 5.20 21.51
C ILE A 581 -5.85 5.52 21.31
N VAL A 582 -4.97 4.56 21.59
CA VAL A 582 -3.58 4.59 21.11
C VAL A 582 -3.50 3.69 19.87
N MET A 583 -3.07 4.22 18.73
CA MET A 583 -3.05 3.54 17.44
C MET A 583 -1.64 3.45 16.88
N ALA A 584 -1.15 2.24 16.67
CA ALA A 584 0.03 2.00 15.84
C ALA A 584 -0.39 1.84 14.37
N ASP A 585 -0.14 2.87 13.55
CA ASP A 585 -0.24 2.77 12.09
C ASP A 585 1.09 2.28 11.52
N CYS A 586 1.15 0.99 11.24
CA CYS A 586 2.28 0.30 10.63
C CYS A 586 2.05 -0.06 9.16
N GLY A 587 1.10 0.60 8.46
CA GLY A 587 0.96 0.53 7.01
C GLY A 587 2.19 1.13 6.32
N ALA A 588 2.66 0.52 5.22
CA ALA A 588 3.83 0.98 4.48
C ALA A 588 3.48 2.23 3.66
N ASP A 589 4.07 3.36 4.03
CA ASP A 589 3.78 4.66 3.44
C ASP A 589 5.05 5.53 3.41
N PRO A 590 5.99 5.27 2.48
CA PRO A 590 7.20 6.07 2.30
C PRO A 590 6.90 7.55 1.99
N SER A 591 5.69 7.85 1.54
CA SER A 591 5.21 9.17 1.15
C SER A 591 4.45 9.93 2.25
N TYR A 592 4.14 9.30 3.39
CA TYR A 592 3.27 9.84 4.44
C TYR A 592 1.93 10.39 3.88
N LYS A 593 1.27 9.63 2.98
CA LYS A 593 -0.08 9.90 2.45
C LYS A 593 -1.21 9.54 3.43
N PHE A 594 -0.92 8.76 4.48
CA PHE A 594 -1.84 8.32 5.55
C PHE A 594 -3.14 7.65 5.07
N GLN A 595 -3.08 6.88 3.98
CA GLN A 595 -4.27 6.35 3.30
C GLN A 595 -5.16 5.42 4.17
N ASP A 596 -4.55 4.59 5.03
CA ASP A 596 -5.30 3.72 5.94
C ASP A 596 -6.11 4.51 6.97
N LEU A 597 -5.50 5.57 7.51
CA LEU A 597 -6.14 6.52 8.42
C LEU A 597 -7.23 7.34 7.71
N GLU A 598 -7.03 7.72 6.45
CA GLU A 598 -8.05 8.42 5.64
C GLU A 598 -9.29 7.53 5.41
N ASN A 599 -9.09 6.24 5.10
CA ASN A 599 -10.16 5.23 5.03
C ASN A 599 -10.89 5.06 6.37
N LEU A 600 -10.16 5.00 7.50
CA LEU A 600 -10.78 4.97 8.84
C LEU A 600 -11.66 6.20 9.10
N ILE A 601 -11.12 7.42 8.91
CA ILE A 601 -11.85 8.68 9.19
C ILE A 601 -13.11 8.76 8.32
N ARG A 602 -12.99 8.40 7.04
CA ARG A 602 -14.10 8.38 6.08
C ARG A 602 -15.18 7.37 6.50
N ARG A 603 -14.79 6.17 6.97
CA ARG A 603 -15.73 5.15 7.50
C ARG A 603 -16.37 5.58 8.81
N ALA A 604 -15.61 6.08 9.78
CA ALA A 604 -16.13 6.56 11.07
C ALA A 604 -17.23 7.62 10.91
N ARG A 605 -17.04 8.55 9.97
CA ARG A 605 -18.04 9.57 9.66
C ARG A 605 -19.29 9.00 8.97
N ILE A 606 -19.14 8.11 7.99
CA ILE A 606 -20.27 7.52 7.24
C ILE A 606 -21.07 6.52 8.09
N ASP A 607 -20.37 5.67 8.86
CA ASP A 607 -20.96 4.48 9.51
C ASP A 607 -21.41 4.74 10.95
N MET A 608 -20.84 5.75 11.63
CA MET A 608 -21.13 6.06 13.04
C MET A 608 -21.44 7.53 13.31
N ASN A 609 -21.37 8.42 12.31
CA ASN A 609 -21.39 9.87 12.49
C ASN A 609 -20.33 10.38 13.51
N VAL A 610 -19.15 9.76 13.50
CA VAL A 610 -18.01 10.15 14.35
C VAL A 610 -17.04 11.00 13.55
N ASP A 611 -16.64 12.15 14.09
CA ASP A 611 -15.68 13.07 13.46
C ASP A 611 -14.32 13.00 14.17
N ILE A 612 -13.22 12.90 13.40
CA ILE A 612 -11.86 12.79 13.93
C ILE A 612 -11.03 13.95 13.36
N ARG A 613 -10.41 14.74 14.23
CA ARG A 613 -9.64 15.94 13.84
C ARG A 613 -8.28 15.99 14.50
N PHE A 614 -7.24 16.17 13.70
CA PHE A 614 -5.90 16.38 14.23
C PHE A 614 -5.75 17.80 14.80
N ILE A 615 -5.17 17.86 15.99
CA ILE A 615 -4.99 19.06 16.82
C ILE A 615 -3.50 19.23 17.13
N LYS A 616 -3.08 20.44 17.51
CA LYS A 616 -1.70 20.68 17.98
C LYS A 616 -1.68 21.12 19.45
N PRO A 617 -0.61 20.82 20.20
CA PRO A 617 -0.35 21.46 21.49
C PRO A 617 -0.25 22.99 21.31
N PRO A 618 -0.63 23.79 22.32
CA PRO A 618 -0.22 25.18 22.43
C PRO A 618 1.30 25.31 22.25
N GLN A 619 1.75 26.35 21.53
CA GLN A 619 3.16 26.49 21.15
C GLN A 619 4.10 26.38 22.37
N GLY A 620 5.10 25.50 22.27
CA GLY A 620 6.10 25.27 23.32
C GLY A 620 5.66 24.38 24.50
N SER A 621 4.41 23.89 24.54
CA SER A 621 3.92 23.09 25.67
C SER A 621 4.21 21.57 25.57
N ASP A 622 4.33 21.03 24.36
CA ASP A 622 4.76 19.65 24.13
C ASP A 622 5.47 19.53 22.77
N ALA A 623 6.62 18.85 22.74
CA ALA A 623 7.39 18.55 21.51
C ALA A 623 7.19 17.10 21.03
N LEU A 624 6.48 16.26 21.80
CA LEU A 624 6.21 14.87 21.41
C LEU A 624 5.07 14.76 20.41
N PHE A 625 4.07 15.65 20.47
CA PHE A 625 2.83 15.59 19.70
C PHE A 625 2.66 16.72 18.67
N GLY A 626 2.13 16.40 17.49
CA GLY A 626 1.80 17.37 16.42
C GLY A 626 0.61 16.93 15.55
N SER A 627 0.47 17.56 14.37
CA SER A 627 -0.42 17.09 13.30
C SER A 627 0.28 16.11 12.36
N LEU A 628 -0.49 15.47 11.48
CA LEU A 628 0.04 14.61 10.41
C LEU A 628 1.12 15.29 9.57
N ASP A 629 0.98 16.60 9.35
CA ASP A 629 1.90 17.44 8.60
C ASP A 629 3.26 17.60 9.32
N ASP A 630 3.28 17.61 10.66
CA ASP A 630 4.52 17.64 11.45
C ASP A 630 5.29 16.31 11.34
N LEU A 631 4.57 15.18 11.30
CA LEU A 631 5.15 13.84 11.13
C LEU A 631 5.68 13.60 9.71
N ALA A 632 5.03 14.20 8.71
CA ALA A 632 5.46 14.17 7.31
C ALA A 632 6.55 15.23 7.00
N SER A 633 6.77 16.21 7.89
CA SER A 633 7.72 17.29 7.66
C SER A 633 9.18 16.77 7.57
N PRO A 634 10.04 17.36 6.71
CA PRO A 634 11.46 17.00 6.67
C PRO A 634 12.21 17.25 7.99
N SER A 635 11.76 18.26 8.74
CA SER A 635 12.31 18.66 10.05
C SER A 635 11.82 17.80 11.22
N LYS A 636 10.73 17.03 11.05
CA LYS A 636 10.17 16.05 12.01
C LYS A 636 10.03 16.62 13.42
N THR A 637 9.30 17.72 13.51
CA THR A 637 9.08 18.53 14.72
C THR A 637 8.25 17.85 15.80
N ALA A 638 7.61 16.71 15.50
CA ALA A 638 6.86 15.88 16.45
C ALA A 638 7.08 14.39 16.18
N CYS A 639 6.98 13.58 17.23
CA CYS A 639 7.16 12.12 17.15
C CYS A 639 5.83 11.39 16.90
N LEU A 640 4.76 11.88 17.53
CA LEU A 640 3.42 11.28 17.55
C LEU A 640 2.40 12.32 17.05
N ALA A 641 1.26 11.89 16.50
CA ALA A 641 0.18 12.83 16.17
C ALA A 641 -0.99 12.70 17.14
N LEU A 642 -1.68 13.81 17.43
CA LEU A 642 -2.84 13.82 18.32
C LEU A 642 -4.11 14.25 17.59
N ALA A 643 -5.22 13.57 17.84
CA ALA A 643 -6.52 13.93 17.33
C ALA A 643 -7.63 13.88 18.40
N ARG A 644 -8.59 14.79 18.28
CA ARG A 644 -9.87 14.81 19.00
C ARG A 644 -10.86 13.91 18.26
N ILE A 645 -11.58 13.06 18.99
CA ILE A 645 -12.68 12.21 18.50
C ILE A 645 -13.99 12.79 19.03
N ASN A 646 -14.87 13.25 18.14
CA ASN A 646 -16.21 13.70 18.49
C ASN A 646 -17.21 12.56 18.25
N TYR A 647 -17.72 11.97 19.32
CA TYR A 647 -18.80 10.99 19.27
C TYR A 647 -20.16 11.70 19.32
N PRO A 648 -21.19 11.26 18.57
CA PRO A 648 -22.49 11.93 18.52
C PRO A 648 -23.34 11.73 19.79
N ASP A 649 -22.92 10.82 20.66
CA ASP A 649 -23.63 10.33 21.85
C ASP A 649 -22.86 10.56 23.17
N LYS A 650 -21.69 11.23 23.14
CA LYS A 650 -20.94 11.64 24.35
C LYS A 650 -20.73 13.16 24.40
N ASN A 651 -20.89 13.75 25.58
CA ASN A 651 -20.67 15.18 25.83
C ASN A 651 -19.19 15.57 25.85
N LEU A 652 -18.30 14.65 26.21
CA LEU A 652 -16.84 14.86 26.22
C LEU A 652 -16.22 14.16 25.00
N PRO A 653 -15.25 14.79 24.31
CA PRO A 653 -14.54 14.16 23.21
C PRO A 653 -13.61 13.05 23.71
N GLY A 654 -13.41 12.05 22.86
CA GLY A 654 -12.32 11.09 22.99
C GLY A 654 -11.01 11.64 22.40
N VAL A 655 -9.93 10.90 22.62
CA VAL A 655 -8.58 11.21 22.17
C VAL A 655 -8.02 10.06 21.36
N LEU A 656 -7.39 10.37 20.23
CA LEU A 656 -6.62 9.45 19.40
C LEU A 656 -5.14 9.87 19.42
N VAL A 657 -4.27 9.01 19.94
CA VAL A 657 -2.81 9.10 19.80
C VAL A 657 -2.39 8.21 18.63
N LEU A 658 -1.77 8.81 17.61
CA LEU A 658 -1.24 8.12 16.45
C LEU A 658 0.28 7.90 16.60
N VAL A 659 0.69 6.64 16.53
CA VAL A 659 2.07 6.17 16.55
C VAL A 659 2.40 5.62 15.15
N LYS A 660 2.96 6.46 14.27
CA LYS A 660 3.45 6.08 12.94
C LYS A 660 4.96 5.83 13.03
N PRO A 661 5.53 4.72 12.51
CA PRO A 661 6.97 4.55 12.41
C PRO A 661 7.61 5.70 11.60
N ASN A 662 8.43 6.49 12.27
CA ASN A 662 9.16 7.63 11.72
C ASN A 662 10.58 7.69 12.34
N LEU A 663 11.45 8.55 11.84
CA LEU A 663 12.82 8.72 12.37
C LEU A 663 12.96 10.06 13.07
N THR A 664 12.84 10.05 14.39
CA THR A 664 12.81 11.25 15.25
C THR A 664 14.22 11.63 15.74
N PRO A 665 14.44 12.88 16.20
CA PRO A 665 15.63 13.24 16.96
C PRO A 665 15.79 12.38 18.23
N GLY A 666 17.03 12.04 18.59
CA GLY A 666 17.32 11.32 19.84
C GLY A 666 17.13 9.80 19.78
N LEU A 667 16.98 9.21 18.58
CA LEU A 667 17.00 7.76 18.41
C LEU A 667 18.38 7.16 18.78
N PRO A 668 18.43 5.91 19.28
CA PRO A 668 19.65 5.11 19.41
C PRO A 668 20.50 5.02 18.12
N GLU A 669 21.82 4.89 18.31
CA GLU A 669 22.81 4.90 17.24
C GLU A 669 22.70 3.69 16.28
N ASP A 670 22.21 2.54 16.76
CA ASP A 670 21.95 1.36 15.94
C ASP A 670 20.82 1.62 14.94
N ILE A 671 19.70 2.20 15.39
CA ILE A 671 18.58 2.61 14.53
C ILE A 671 19.04 3.66 13.50
N TYR A 672 19.82 4.66 13.91
CA TYR A 672 20.35 5.65 12.97
C TYR A 672 21.29 5.03 11.94
N ASN A 673 22.16 4.11 12.32
CA ASN A 673 23.05 3.45 11.37
C ASN A 673 22.28 2.49 10.44
N TYR A 674 21.29 1.76 10.94
CA TYR A 674 20.38 0.98 10.09
C TYR A 674 19.68 1.87 9.05
N SER A 675 19.14 3.03 9.46
CA SER A 675 18.51 3.99 8.53
C SER A 675 19.44 4.62 7.48
N ARG A 676 20.77 4.51 7.66
CA ARG A 676 21.78 4.97 6.69
C ARG A 676 22.14 3.90 5.65
N ASP A 677 22.04 2.63 6.04
CA ASP A 677 22.28 1.48 5.16
C ASP A 677 21.01 1.05 4.39
N TYR A 678 19.82 1.41 4.89
CA TYR A 678 18.51 1.05 4.32
C TYR A 678 17.61 2.28 4.12
N GLU A 679 17.66 2.91 2.93
CA GLU A 679 16.95 4.17 2.62
C GLU A 679 15.41 4.11 2.82
N ASP A 680 14.79 2.95 2.65
CA ASP A 680 13.34 2.75 2.83
C ASP A 680 12.90 2.66 4.31
N PHE A 681 13.82 2.50 5.28
CA PHE A 681 13.48 2.32 6.69
C PHE A 681 12.95 3.62 7.33
N PRO A 682 11.85 3.61 8.11
CA PRO A 682 11.08 2.47 8.61
C PRO A 682 9.84 2.11 7.76
N GLN A 683 9.74 2.65 6.54
CA GLN A 683 8.58 2.52 5.66
C GLN A 683 8.68 1.38 4.62
N GLU A 684 9.67 0.49 4.76
CA GLU A 684 9.90 -0.72 3.94
C GLU A 684 8.62 -1.50 3.59
N SER A 685 8.51 -2.06 2.39
CA SER A 685 7.29 -2.77 1.95
C SER A 685 6.97 -3.98 2.83
N THR A 686 5.68 -4.19 3.09
CA THR A 686 5.15 -5.30 3.89
C THR A 686 5.37 -6.68 3.23
N ALA A 687 5.82 -6.68 1.98
CA ALA A 687 6.09 -7.85 1.16
C ALA A 687 7.31 -8.68 1.59
N ASP A 688 8.23 -8.12 2.39
CA ASP A 688 9.24 -8.95 3.07
C ASP A 688 8.66 -9.58 4.35
N GLN A 689 9.02 -10.84 4.57
CA GLN A 689 8.58 -11.71 5.65
C GLN A 689 9.78 -12.53 6.21
N PHE A 690 11.01 -12.14 5.89
CA PHE A 690 12.24 -12.89 6.19
C PHE A 690 13.30 -12.07 6.97
N PHE A 691 12.83 -11.15 7.80
CA PHE A 691 13.64 -10.21 8.58
C PHE A 691 14.85 -10.87 9.24
N ASP A 692 16.01 -10.23 9.17
CA ASP A 692 17.17 -10.64 9.95
C ASP A 692 17.15 -10.04 11.37
N GLU A 693 18.22 -10.28 12.12
CA GLU A 693 18.33 -9.85 13.52
C GLU A 693 18.46 -8.32 13.66
N ALA A 694 19.16 -7.65 12.74
CA ALA A 694 19.35 -6.20 12.80
C ALA A 694 18.06 -5.47 12.42
N GLN A 695 17.35 -5.94 11.39
CA GLN A 695 16.04 -5.41 11.02
C GLN A 695 14.99 -5.67 12.12
N TRP A 696 14.98 -6.87 12.73
CA TRP A 696 14.09 -7.20 13.83
C TRP A 696 14.32 -6.28 15.04
N GLU A 697 15.58 -6.11 15.47
CA GLU A 697 15.91 -5.27 16.62
C GLU A 697 15.63 -3.78 16.33
N SER A 698 15.94 -3.29 15.12
CA SER A 698 15.69 -1.89 14.75
C SER A 698 14.21 -1.51 14.81
N TYR A 699 13.29 -2.38 14.33
CA TYR A 699 11.85 -2.13 14.46
C TYR A 699 11.33 -2.27 15.88
N PHE A 700 11.85 -3.23 16.66
CA PHE A 700 11.46 -3.41 18.06
C PHE A 700 11.90 -2.20 18.90
N SER A 701 13.15 -1.79 18.78
CA SER A 701 13.72 -0.63 19.47
C SER A 701 13.07 0.68 19.02
N LEU A 702 12.68 0.84 17.74
CA LEU A 702 11.93 2.00 17.27
C LEU A 702 10.52 2.06 17.90
N GLY A 703 9.82 0.93 17.96
CA GLY A 703 8.52 0.84 18.67
C GLY A 703 8.66 1.14 20.17
N CYS A 704 9.72 0.64 20.81
CA CYS A 704 10.03 0.96 22.20
C CYS A 704 10.34 2.45 22.41
N HIS A 705 11.03 3.10 21.47
CA HIS A 705 11.39 4.51 21.55
C HIS A 705 10.15 5.40 21.46
N LEU A 706 9.32 5.22 20.42
CA LEU A 706 8.12 6.03 20.20
C LEU A 706 7.04 5.79 21.28
N GLY A 707 6.99 4.59 21.87
CA GLY A 707 6.11 4.30 23.01
C GLY A 707 6.57 4.85 24.36
N ARG A 708 7.83 5.30 24.50
CA ARG A 708 8.44 5.64 25.80
C ARG A 708 7.77 6.82 26.53
N GLY A 709 7.13 7.74 25.80
CA GLY A 709 6.45 8.91 26.35
C GLY A 709 4.97 8.73 26.66
N LEU A 710 4.47 7.49 26.71
CA LEU A 710 3.04 7.16 26.85
C LEU A 710 2.74 6.44 28.19
N ASP A 711 3.24 6.99 29.30
CA ASP A 711 2.88 6.55 30.65
C ASP A 711 1.43 6.92 31.02
N GLU A 712 0.89 6.29 32.06
CA GLU A 712 -0.51 6.51 32.48
C GLU A 712 -0.79 7.98 32.81
N ASN A 713 0.11 8.67 33.52
CA ASN A 713 -0.09 10.06 33.92
C ASN A 713 -0.08 10.98 32.70
N ARG A 714 0.81 10.74 31.73
CA ARG A 714 0.85 11.50 30.48
C ARG A 714 -0.43 11.27 29.67
N LEU A 715 -0.88 10.03 29.51
CA LEU A 715 -2.11 9.70 28.81
C LEU A 715 -3.34 10.35 29.48
N ARG A 716 -3.46 10.31 30.82
CA ARG A 716 -4.52 11.02 31.56
C ARG A 716 -4.45 12.54 31.38
N SER A 717 -3.25 13.13 31.39
CA SER A 717 -3.09 14.57 31.17
C SER A 717 -3.53 15.01 29.77
N LEU A 718 -3.30 14.17 28.74
CA LEU A 718 -3.77 14.42 27.38
C LEU A 718 -5.30 14.36 27.27
N ILE A 719 -5.94 13.37 27.92
CA ILE A 719 -7.41 13.27 27.99
C ILE A 719 -7.99 14.57 28.56
N ALA A 720 -7.52 14.99 29.74
CA ALA A 720 -7.98 16.22 30.40
C ALA A 720 -7.71 17.49 29.56
N ALA A 721 -6.57 17.57 28.88
CA ALA A 721 -6.18 18.72 28.07
C ALA A 721 -7.00 18.86 26.77
N VAL A 722 -7.38 17.74 26.12
CA VAL A 722 -8.23 17.75 24.92
C VAL A 722 -9.69 18.00 25.26
N GLN A 723 -10.18 17.45 26.38
CA GLN A 723 -11.55 17.64 26.89
C GLN A 723 -11.79 19.07 27.41
N SER A 724 -10.78 19.74 27.96
CA SER A 724 -10.87 21.13 28.45
C SER A 724 -10.75 22.21 27.35
N ASN A 725 -10.79 21.82 26.07
CA ASN A 725 -10.76 22.71 24.89
C ASN A 725 -9.52 23.63 24.73
N GLY A 726 -8.47 23.47 25.54
CA GLY A 726 -7.25 24.31 25.45
C GLY A 726 -6.35 24.06 24.23
N TRP A 727 -6.68 23.08 23.37
CA TRP A 727 -5.89 22.67 22.21
C TRP A 727 -6.63 22.98 20.89
N VAL A 728 -5.88 23.51 19.91
CA VAL A 728 -6.42 24.13 18.69
C VAL A 728 -6.46 23.13 17.52
N ASP A 729 -7.55 23.14 16.74
CA ASP A 729 -7.67 22.39 15.46
C ASP A 729 -6.53 22.80 14.52
N ALA A 730 -5.75 21.84 14.00
CA ALA A 730 -4.52 22.10 13.24
C ALA A 730 -4.70 22.86 11.90
N ARG A 731 -5.96 23.11 11.49
CA ARG A 731 -6.34 23.90 10.30
C ARG A 731 -7.35 25.01 10.61
N ALA A 732 -7.45 25.45 11.86
CA ALA A 732 -8.29 26.59 12.22
C ALA A 732 -7.77 27.88 11.55
N LYS A 733 -8.52 28.42 10.57
CA LYS A 733 -8.32 29.81 10.12
C LYS A 733 -8.60 30.75 11.29
N THR A 734 -7.71 31.71 11.54
CA THR A 734 -7.84 32.70 12.62
C THR A 734 -8.93 33.73 12.31
N SER A 735 -10.19 33.38 12.61
CA SER A 735 -11.33 34.29 12.59
C SER A 735 -11.75 34.64 14.03
N SER A 736 -10.88 35.38 14.73
CA SER A 736 -11.11 35.84 16.11
C SER A 736 -11.19 37.37 16.15
N GLY A 737 -12.35 37.90 15.72
CA GLY A 737 -12.74 39.29 15.97
C GLY A 737 -13.67 39.36 17.18
N ASP A 738 -13.41 40.31 18.06
CA ASP A 738 -14.26 40.80 19.17
C ASP A 738 -14.91 39.78 20.13
N THR A 739 -14.38 39.74 21.35
CA THR A 739 -15.12 40.32 22.48
C THR A 739 -14.14 40.78 23.58
N SER A 740 -14.58 41.69 24.45
CA SER A 740 -13.71 42.61 25.20
C SER A 740 -13.69 42.42 26.73
N ALA A 741 -12.71 43.08 27.37
CA ALA A 741 -12.47 43.22 28.82
C ALA A 741 -11.70 42.06 29.49
N ALA A 742 -10.75 42.28 30.42
CA ALA A 742 -10.27 43.53 31.03
C ALA A 742 -8.75 43.51 31.39
N ASN A 743 -8.23 44.70 31.67
CA ASN A 743 -6.84 45.05 32.03
C ASN A 743 -6.14 44.15 33.08
N VAL A 744 -4.86 43.85 32.85
CA VAL A 744 -3.77 44.13 33.83
C VAL A 744 -2.56 44.69 33.07
N THR A 745 -1.81 45.60 33.69
CA THR A 745 -0.65 46.32 33.14
C THR A 745 0.69 45.60 33.36
N GLY A 746 1.62 45.66 32.39
CA GLY A 746 3.03 45.33 32.67
C GLY A 746 3.94 45.13 31.45
N ALA A 747 4.88 46.04 31.25
CA ALA A 747 6.09 45.92 30.42
C ALA A 747 7.25 46.63 31.18
N PRO A 748 8.55 46.53 30.80
CA PRO A 748 9.13 45.84 29.63
C PRO A 748 10.36 44.94 29.95
N ALA A 749 10.92 44.26 28.94
CA ALA A 749 12.36 44.30 28.58
C ALA A 749 12.73 43.30 27.45
N MET A 750 13.58 43.74 26.51
CA MET A 750 14.47 42.89 25.69
C MET A 750 15.93 43.30 25.98
N PRO A 751 16.90 42.39 25.81
CA PRO A 751 17.74 42.34 24.59
C PRO A 751 17.66 40.96 23.91
N ALA A 752 17.69 40.80 22.58
CA ALA A 752 18.56 41.30 21.51
C ALA A 752 19.75 40.38 21.17
N ASP A 753 19.71 39.88 19.93
CA ASP A 753 20.78 39.49 19.00
C ASP A 753 21.74 38.32 19.31
N SER A 754 21.61 37.23 18.54
CA SER A 754 22.71 36.75 17.67
C SER A 754 22.24 35.73 16.60
N GLU A 755 22.32 36.15 15.34
CA GLU A 755 22.36 35.31 14.14
C GLU A 755 23.80 34.74 13.94
N THR A 756 24.17 33.81 13.02
CA THR A 756 23.51 33.11 11.89
C THR A 756 24.32 31.85 11.49
N THR A 757 23.73 30.97 10.67
CA THR A 757 24.40 30.05 9.69
C THR A 757 25.32 28.91 10.22
N ASP A 758 25.58 27.83 9.47
CA ASP A 758 25.26 27.52 8.06
C ASP A 758 24.85 26.05 7.88
N GLU A 759 23.80 25.77 7.08
CA GLU A 759 23.39 24.40 6.72
C GLU A 759 23.07 24.32 5.22
N LYS A 760 23.97 23.73 4.42
CA LYS A 760 23.75 23.54 2.97
C LYS A 760 24.29 22.23 2.41
N SER A 761 23.39 21.56 1.68
CA SER A 761 23.66 20.71 0.51
C SER A 761 24.52 19.45 0.69
N ARG A 762 23.84 18.30 0.78
CA ARG A 762 24.30 17.06 0.12
C ARG A 762 23.16 16.42 -0.69
N ARG A 763 23.41 16.20 -1.99
CA ARG A 763 22.56 15.39 -2.88
C ARG A 763 22.99 13.91 -2.76
N PRO A 764 22.08 12.94 -2.90
CA PRO A 764 22.41 11.52 -2.76
C PRO A 764 23.33 11.02 -3.88
N LEU A 765 24.33 10.21 -3.51
CA LEU A 765 25.31 9.62 -4.43
C LEU A 765 25.02 8.12 -4.58
N ARG A 766 24.40 7.70 -5.70
CA ARG A 766 24.04 6.30 -5.94
C ARG A 766 25.28 5.41 -6.14
N ILE A 767 25.42 4.38 -5.31
CA ILE A 767 26.32 3.23 -5.51
C ILE A 767 25.50 1.95 -5.20
N PRO A 768 25.56 0.89 -6.04
CA PRO A 768 24.65 -0.25 -5.90
C PRO A 768 25.02 -1.19 -4.74
N VAL A 769 24.04 -1.49 -3.88
CA VAL A 769 24.16 -2.54 -2.86
C VAL A 769 24.22 -3.91 -3.55
N LYS A 770 25.36 -4.60 -3.44
CA LYS A 770 25.47 -6.02 -3.79
C LYS A 770 24.74 -6.85 -2.73
N SER A 771 23.44 -7.06 -2.91
CA SER A 771 22.69 -8.03 -2.12
C SER A 771 23.28 -9.44 -2.27
N ALA A 772 23.31 -10.21 -1.19
CA ALA A 772 24.00 -11.49 -1.13
C ALA A 772 23.28 -12.57 -1.96
N THR A 773 23.63 -12.67 -3.24
CA THR A 773 23.13 -13.65 -4.21
C THR A 773 23.72 -15.05 -3.98
N ALA A 774 23.46 -15.60 -2.79
CA ALA A 774 23.71 -17.00 -2.48
C ALA A 774 22.84 -17.90 -3.39
N ALA A 775 23.47 -18.59 -4.34
CA ALA A 775 22.79 -19.40 -5.34
C ALA A 775 21.88 -20.46 -4.70
N GLY A 776 20.61 -20.45 -5.07
CA GLY A 776 19.57 -21.24 -4.41
C GLY A 776 18.24 -21.21 -5.16
N LEU A 777 18.25 -21.61 -6.43
CA LEU A 777 17.04 -21.76 -7.24
C LEU A 777 16.03 -22.67 -6.51
N GLY A 778 14.89 -22.08 -6.13
CA GLY A 778 13.86 -22.75 -5.33
C GLY A 778 13.84 -22.37 -3.85
N LEU A 779 13.42 -21.14 -3.55
CA LEU A 779 12.02 -21.01 -3.09
C LEU A 779 11.39 -19.62 -3.05
N GLY A 780 12.16 -18.52 -3.02
CA GLY A 780 11.62 -17.16 -2.82
C GLY A 780 10.32 -16.94 -3.60
N VAL A 781 10.42 -17.11 -4.92
CA VAL A 781 9.47 -17.60 -5.94
C VAL A 781 8.05 -18.07 -5.55
N ILE A 782 7.79 -18.68 -4.38
CA ILE A 782 6.42 -19.00 -3.91
C ILE A 782 5.83 -17.89 -3.04
N VAL A 783 6.61 -17.38 -2.08
CA VAL A 783 6.18 -16.26 -1.24
C VAL A 783 6.32 -14.95 -2.02
N SER A 784 7.43 -14.78 -2.75
CA SER A 784 7.72 -13.59 -3.55
C SER A 784 6.88 -13.46 -4.83
N SER A 785 6.11 -14.49 -5.24
CA SER A 785 5.06 -14.31 -6.26
C SER A 785 3.73 -13.85 -5.63
N ALA A 786 3.46 -14.22 -4.38
CA ALA A 786 2.32 -13.71 -3.62
C ALA A 786 2.57 -12.26 -3.18
N SER A 787 3.74 -12.00 -2.58
CA SER A 787 4.17 -10.66 -2.22
C SER A 787 4.53 -9.82 -3.45
N GLY A 788 4.90 -10.45 -4.58
CA GLY A 788 5.00 -9.77 -5.86
C GLY A 788 3.67 -9.28 -6.42
N LEU A 789 2.60 -10.08 -6.30
CA LEU A 789 1.25 -9.58 -6.61
C LEU A 789 0.81 -8.48 -5.63
N TRP A 790 1.37 -8.45 -4.41
CA TRP A 790 1.09 -7.47 -3.37
C TRP A 790 1.82 -6.13 -3.54
N VAL A 791 3.14 -6.08 -3.83
CA VAL A 791 3.88 -4.80 -4.01
C VAL A 791 3.36 -4.01 -5.22
N ALA A 792 3.03 -4.71 -6.31
CA ALA A 792 2.33 -4.08 -7.44
C ALA A 792 0.96 -3.50 -7.05
N PHE A 793 0.35 -4.00 -5.98
CA PHE A 793 -0.91 -3.51 -5.45
C PHE A 793 -0.71 -2.33 -4.49
N GLU A 794 0.19 -2.43 -3.50
CA GLU A 794 0.53 -1.34 -2.57
C GLU A 794 0.88 -0.05 -3.33
N ASN A 795 1.75 -0.15 -4.36
CA ASN A 795 2.13 0.99 -5.20
C ASN A 795 0.96 1.59 -6.00
N ALA A 796 -0.06 0.81 -6.34
CA ALA A 796 -1.22 1.29 -7.11
C ALA A 796 -2.31 1.91 -6.23
N GLN A 797 -2.25 1.70 -4.91
CA GLN A 797 -3.22 2.22 -3.96
C GLN A 797 -3.07 3.75 -3.78
N GLY A 798 -1.85 4.28 -3.85
CA GLY A 798 -1.54 5.67 -3.56
C GLY A 798 -1.73 6.70 -4.69
N ASP A 799 -2.07 6.29 -5.93
CA ASP A 799 -1.90 7.15 -7.12
C ASP A 799 -3.21 7.56 -7.84
N SER A 800 -4.36 7.04 -7.42
CA SER A 800 -5.64 7.22 -8.15
C SER A 800 -6.26 8.64 -8.14
N SER A 801 -5.53 9.64 -7.65
CA SER A 801 -5.94 11.07 -7.65
C SER A 801 -4.84 12.06 -8.07
N ALA A 802 -3.58 11.64 -8.19
CA ALA A 802 -2.43 12.58 -8.22
C ALA A 802 -2.16 13.28 -9.58
N GLY A 803 -2.90 12.91 -10.64
CA GLY A 803 -2.57 13.27 -12.04
C GLY A 803 -2.73 14.75 -12.41
N SER A 804 -3.58 15.51 -11.72
CA SER A 804 -3.68 16.97 -11.85
C SER A 804 -2.58 17.68 -11.06
N ASP A 805 -2.36 17.21 -9.84
CA ASP A 805 -1.70 17.99 -8.79
C ASP A 805 -0.17 17.97 -8.97
N GLN A 806 0.42 16.88 -9.49
CA GLN A 806 1.86 16.81 -9.76
C GLN A 806 2.34 17.93 -10.71
N VAL A 807 1.53 18.36 -11.69
CA VAL A 807 1.94 19.36 -12.70
C VAL A 807 1.70 20.79 -12.21
N LEU A 808 0.68 21.00 -11.37
CA LEU A 808 0.41 22.29 -10.73
C LEU A 808 1.24 22.49 -9.44
N LYS A 809 1.78 21.43 -8.84
CA LYS A 809 2.56 21.49 -7.59
C LYS A 809 3.64 22.59 -7.58
N PRO A 810 4.50 22.79 -8.61
CA PRO A 810 5.50 23.85 -8.59
C PRO A 810 4.90 25.26 -8.46
N LEU A 811 3.68 25.48 -8.96
CA LEU A 811 2.93 26.72 -8.81
C LEU A 811 2.42 26.90 -7.37
N TYR A 812 1.83 25.86 -6.80
CA TYR A 812 1.36 25.85 -5.41
C TYR A 812 2.52 25.99 -4.40
N ASP A 813 3.62 25.27 -4.61
CA ASP A 813 4.85 25.36 -3.81
C ASP A 813 5.41 26.80 -3.87
N THR A 814 5.46 27.43 -5.05
CA THR A 814 5.91 28.82 -5.20
C THR A 814 4.99 29.79 -4.47
N TYR A 815 3.66 29.67 -4.63
CA TYR A 815 2.67 30.49 -3.94
C TYR A 815 2.78 30.35 -2.40
N GLY A 816 3.01 29.14 -1.90
CA GLY A 816 3.22 28.85 -0.48
C GLY A 816 4.50 29.45 0.12
N THR A 817 5.45 29.92 -0.70
CA THR A 817 6.67 30.63 -0.24
C THR A 817 6.55 32.16 -0.22
N LEU A 818 5.39 32.73 -0.58
CA LEU A 818 5.17 34.18 -0.57
C LEU A 818 4.99 34.70 0.88
N PRO A 819 5.74 35.74 1.30
CA PRO A 819 5.62 36.28 2.65
C PRO A 819 4.30 37.05 2.87
N VAL A 820 3.74 36.93 4.07
CA VAL A 820 2.40 37.45 4.44
C VAL A 820 2.37 38.98 4.61
N SER A 821 3.52 39.61 4.79
CA SER A 821 3.72 41.06 4.68
C SER A 821 4.95 41.36 3.82
N MET A 822 4.96 42.50 3.14
CA MET A 822 6.00 42.85 2.16
C MET A 822 6.37 44.33 2.25
N ASN A 823 7.67 44.62 2.20
CA ASN A 823 8.18 45.93 1.79
C ASN A 823 8.32 45.98 0.26
N ASP A 824 8.29 47.16 -0.37
CA ASP A 824 8.25 47.33 -1.84
C ASP A 824 9.34 46.54 -2.60
N GLY A 825 10.56 46.48 -2.04
CA GLY A 825 11.65 45.71 -2.65
C GLY A 825 11.43 44.19 -2.65
N GLN A 826 10.74 43.65 -1.64
CA GLN A 826 10.38 42.23 -1.54
C GLN A 826 9.15 41.89 -2.38
N LEU A 827 8.21 42.83 -2.52
CA LEU A 827 7.03 42.70 -3.38
C LEU A 827 7.45 42.43 -4.83
N ASN A 828 8.41 43.19 -5.36
CA ASN A 828 8.87 43.05 -6.75
C ASN A 828 9.45 41.66 -7.03
N ASP A 829 10.37 41.16 -6.20
CA ASP A 829 10.95 39.81 -6.34
C ASP A 829 9.88 38.71 -6.20
N SER A 830 9.02 38.82 -5.19
CA SER A 830 7.92 37.86 -4.93
C SER A 830 6.96 37.75 -6.13
N VAL A 831 6.53 38.89 -6.69
CA VAL A 831 5.69 38.95 -7.90
C VAL A 831 6.44 38.44 -9.12
N GLY A 832 7.74 38.75 -9.25
CA GLY A 832 8.61 38.26 -10.32
C GLY A 832 8.74 36.73 -10.35
N ARG A 833 8.96 36.10 -9.19
CA ARG A 833 9.00 34.63 -9.04
C ARG A 833 7.67 33.98 -9.41
N MET A 834 6.57 34.51 -8.88
CA MET A 834 5.24 33.96 -9.16
C MET A 834 4.88 34.09 -10.66
N ALA A 835 5.23 35.22 -11.29
CA ALA A 835 5.02 35.43 -12.72
C ALA A 835 5.89 34.48 -13.58
N ALA A 836 7.11 34.18 -13.15
CA ALA A 836 7.98 33.22 -13.82
C ALA A 836 7.38 31.80 -13.74
N GLN A 837 6.92 31.38 -12.56
CA GLN A 837 6.35 30.05 -12.38
C GLN A 837 5.04 29.86 -13.16
N LEU A 838 4.15 30.86 -13.16
CA LEU A 838 2.94 30.86 -13.99
C LEU A 838 3.25 30.67 -15.48
N LEU A 839 4.24 31.39 -16.01
CA LEU A 839 4.72 31.24 -17.38
C LEU A 839 5.27 29.83 -17.64
N THR A 840 6.09 29.29 -16.74
CA THR A 840 6.72 27.96 -16.89
C THR A 840 5.68 26.84 -16.86
N THR A 841 4.73 26.87 -15.91
CA THR A 841 3.64 25.88 -15.82
C THR A 841 2.75 25.93 -17.06
N TRP A 842 2.39 27.13 -17.52
CA TRP A 842 1.59 27.32 -18.74
C TRP A 842 2.29 26.82 -20.01
N GLN A 843 3.58 27.13 -20.19
CA GLN A 843 4.37 26.63 -21.32
C GLN A 843 4.50 25.11 -21.30
N THR A 844 4.67 24.51 -20.12
CA THR A 844 4.76 23.04 -19.94
C THR A 844 3.45 22.36 -20.32
N LEU A 845 2.31 22.84 -19.82
CA LEU A 845 0.98 22.31 -20.17
C LEU A 845 0.64 22.52 -21.65
N ARG A 846 1.10 23.62 -22.26
CA ARG A 846 0.94 23.87 -23.71
C ARG A 846 1.81 22.95 -24.57
N ALA A 847 3.00 22.57 -24.10
CA ALA A 847 3.88 21.62 -24.81
C ALA A 847 3.33 20.18 -24.83
N HIS A 848 2.40 19.85 -23.92
CA HIS A 848 1.76 18.54 -23.81
C HIS A 848 0.27 18.51 -24.22
N ASP A 849 -0.28 19.62 -24.74
CA ASP A 849 -1.69 19.77 -25.12
C ASP A 849 -2.68 19.54 -23.94
N GLN A 850 -2.30 19.97 -22.74
CA GLN A 850 -3.04 19.79 -21.49
C GLN A 850 -3.50 21.12 -20.85
N GLN A 851 -3.69 22.17 -21.65
CA GLN A 851 -4.01 23.52 -21.16
C GLN A 851 -5.32 23.56 -20.33
N ASP A 852 -6.26 22.67 -20.62
CA ASP A 852 -7.52 22.51 -19.88
C ASP A 852 -7.32 22.18 -18.39
N LEU A 853 -6.21 21.55 -17.98
CA LEU A 853 -5.91 21.30 -16.57
C LEU A 853 -5.66 22.60 -15.79
N PHE A 854 -5.14 23.64 -16.45
CA PHE A 854 -4.97 24.97 -15.86
C PHE A 854 -6.27 25.76 -15.94
N LEU A 855 -6.94 25.74 -17.09
CA LEU A 855 -8.14 26.56 -17.35
C LEU A 855 -9.39 26.10 -16.57
N ASN A 856 -9.45 24.84 -16.14
CA ASN A 856 -10.52 24.32 -15.27
C ASN A 856 -10.16 24.35 -13.77
N ASN A 857 -8.95 24.79 -13.39
CA ASN A 857 -8.54 24.91 -11.99
C ASN A 857 -8.79 26.36 -11.49
N PRO A 858 -9.69 26.58 -10.51
CA PRO A 858 -10.03 27.93 -10.06
C PRO A 858 -8.90 28.62 -9.31
N GLU A 859 -8.06 27.87 -8.59
CA GLU A 859 -6.96 28.41 -7.77
C GLU A 859 -5.80 28.88 -8.65
N ALA A 860 -5.44 28.11 -9.68
CA ALA A 860 -4.45 28.48 -10.68
C ALA A 860 -4.88 29.73 -11.48
N LEU A 861 -6.17 29.87 -11.77
CA LEU A 861 -6.74 31.07 -12.36
C LEU A 861 -6.70 32.28 -11.41
N ASP A 862 -6.96 32.10 -10.11
CA ASP A 862 -6.93 33.19 -9.14
C ASP A 862 -5.50 33.67 -8.85
N MET A 863 -4.55 32.74 -8.75
CA MET A 863 -3.11 33.02 -8.72
C MET A 863 -2.65 33.79 -9.96
N LEU A 864 -3.14 33.42 -11.16
CA LEU A 864 -2.87 34.15 -12.39
C LEU A 864 -3.45 35.57 -12.34
N ARG A 865 -4.71 35.74 -11.91
CA ARG A 865 -5.38 37.06 -11.78
C ARG A 865 -4.64 37.98 -10.82
N MET A 866 -4.32 37.49 -9.61
CA MET A 866 -3.58 38.23 -8.59
C MET A 866 -2.21 38.67 -9.12
N THR A 867 -1.44 37.75 -9.70
CA THR A 867 -0.09 38.05 -10.21
C THR A 867 -0.12 39.00 -11.40
N TYR A 868 -1.08 38.82 -12.33
CA TYR A 868 -1.29 39.72 -13.46
C TYR A 868 -1.65 41.13 -12.98
N GLY A 869 -2.57 41.25 -12.01
CA GLY A 869 -2.98 42.53 -11.42
C GLY A 869 -1.85 43.28 -10.73
N LEU A 870 -0.98 42.57 -10.01
CA LEU A 870 0.24 43.13 -9.40
C LEU A 870 1.24 43.56 -10.49
N CYS A 871 1.59 42.67 -11.42
CA CYS A 871 2.45 42.96 -12.57
C CYS A 871 1.97 44.16 -13.43
N ALA A 872 0.66 44.39 -13.52
CA ALA A 872 0.08 45.51 -14.26
C ALA A 872 0.27 46.86 -13.53
N ARG A 873 0.23 46.86 -12.19
CA ARG A 873 0.31 48.05 -11.31
C ARG A 873 1.74 48.47 -10.96
N MET A 874 2.74 47.61 -11.14
CA MET A 874 4.16 47.96 -10.92
C MET A 874 4.62 49.12 -11.82
N SER A 875 5.33 50.09 -11.24
CA SER A 875 5.99 51.20 -11.94
C SER A 875 7.17 50.70 -12.78
N ASP A 876 8.16 50.08 -12.13
CA ASP A 876 9.28 49.40 -12.79
C ASP A 876 8.89 47.97 -13.17
N LYS A 877 8.32 47.81 -14.36
CA LYS A 877 7.81 46.52 -14.83
C LYS A 877 8.94 45.54 -15.17
N LEU A 878 9.12 44.56 -14.28
CA LEU A 878 9.99 43.40 -14.50
C LEU A 878 9.76 42.75 -15.87
N ALA A 879 10.84 42.31 -16.53
CA ALA A 879 10.75 41.66 -17.84
C ALA A 879 9.83 40.44 -17.84
N VAL A 880 9.81 39.68 -16.74
CA VAL A 880 8.91 38.52 -16.54
C VAL A 880 7.44 38.95 -16.51
N CYS A 881 7.09 40.02 -15.78
CA CYS A 881 5.74 40.57 -15.76
C CYS A 881 5.28 41.02 -17.15
N ASN A 882 6.16 41.69 -17.92
CA ASN A 882 5.86 42.07 -19.31
C ASN A 882 5.65 40.84 -20.22
N THR A 883 6.37 39.74 -19.98
CA THR A 883 6.18 38.47 -20.71
C THR A 883 4.89 37.77 -20.32
N LEU A 884 4.50 37.77 -19.03
CA LEU A 884 3.24 37.21 -18.55
C LEU A 884 2.05 37.97 -19.15
N ILE A 885 2.05 39.30 -19.08
CA ILE A 885 1.00 40.17 -19.65
C ILE A 885 0.85 39.95 -21.17
N LYS A 886 1.95 39.71 -21.90
CA LYS A 886 1.92 39.37 -23.34
C LYS A 886 1.46 37.94 -23.63
N SER A 887 1.73 36.98 -22.75
CA SER A 887 1.46 35.55 -22.99
C SER A 887 0.01 35.12 -22.74
N PHE A 888 -0.74 35.92 -21.97
CA PHE A 888 -2.13 35.65 -21.58
C PHE A 888 -3.14 36.65 -22.17
N GLN A 889 -2.87 37.19 -23.37
CA GLN A 889 -3.82 38.07 -24.07
C GLN A 889 -5.08 37.29 -24.48
N CYS A 890 -6.20 37.58 -23.80
CA CYS A 890 -7.51 36.91 -23.87
C CYS A 890 -7.94 36.44 -25.28
N PRO A 891 -7.90 35.11 -25.58
CA PRO A 891 -8.58 34.55 -26.74
C PRO A 891 -10.09 34.35 -26.45
N PRO A 892 -10.96 34.28 -27.48
CA PRO A 892 -12.39 34.04 -27.29
C PRO A 892 -12.68 32.62 -26.75
N LYS A 893 -13.72 32.48 -25.92
CA LYS A 893 -14.19 31.18 -25.41
C LYS A 893 -14.51 30.21 -26.57
N PRO A 894 -14.04 28.95 -26.54
CA PRO A 894 -14.59 27.89 -27.37
C PRO A 894 -16.09 27.72 -27.13
N THR A 895 -16.85 27.44 -28.19
CA THR A 895 -18.31 27.22 -28.10
C THR A 895 -18.58 25.96 -27.28
N ALA A 896 -19.20 26.11 -26.10
CA ALA A 896 -19.37 25.01 -25.15
C ALA A 896 -20.19 23.84 -25.74
N SER A 897 -19.52 22.71 -26.01
CA SER A 897 -20.19 21.43 -26.20
C SER A 897 -20.88 21.03 -24.89
N ARG A 898 -22.16 20.63 -24.96
CA ARG A 898 -22.99 20.31 -23.79
C ARG A 898 -22.36 19.25 -22.89
N VAL A 899 -21.77 19.67 -21.77
CA VAL A 899 -21.69 18.82 -20.57
C VAL A 899 -23.10 18.80 -19.97
N THR A 900 -23.69 17.62 -19.85
CA THR A 900 -25.01 17.46 -19.23
C THR A 900 -24.91 17.67 -17.72
N GLN A 901 -25.52 18.76 -17.25
CA GLN A 901 -25.71 19.04 -15.84
C GLN A 901 -26.51 17.90 -15.18
N ASN A 902 -25.88 17.20 -14.24
CA ASN A 902 -26.51 16.22 -13.37
C ASN A 902 -26.45 16.79 -11.95
N ASP A 903 -27.57 17.30 -11.46
CA ASP A 903 -27.59 18.08 -10.22
C ASP A 903 -27.31 17.24 -8.97
N GLY A 904 -26.40 17.71 -8.13
CA GLY A 904 -26.07 17.10 -6.84
C GLY A 904 -27.15 17.40 -5.79
N TYR A 905 -27.59 16.36 -5.08
CA TYR A 905 -28.77 16.33 -4.20
C TYR A 905 -28.69 17.16 -2.88
N TRP A 906 -27.89 18.23 -2.84
CA TRP A 906 -27.43 18.87 -1.60
C TRP A 906 -27.60 20.41 -1.53
N ALA A 907 -28.44 21.01 -2.38
CA ALA A 907 -28.84 22.41 -2.22
C ALA A 907 -30.00 22.53 -1.20
N ARG A 908 -29.78 23.26 -0.10
CA ARG A 908 -30.84 23.59 0.88
C ARG A 908 -31.37 24.98 0.54
N GLU A 909 -32.58 25.05 -0.02
CA GLU A 909 -33.15 26.29 -0.58
C GLU A 909 -33.54 27.31 0.52
N GLU A 910 -33.18 28.58 0.31
CA GLU A 910 -33.84 29.72 0.96
C GLU A 910 -34.81 30.41 -0.02
N PRO A 911 -36.13 30.54 0.27
CA PRO A 911 -37.11 30.97 -0.74
C PRO A 911 -37.03 32.44 -1.21
N ALA A 912 -36.13 33.27 -0.67
CA ALA A 912 -36.20 34.73 -0.80
C ALA A 912 -35.50 35.32 -2.05
N ALA A 913 -34.58 34.59 -2.69
CA ALA A 913 -33.73 35.14 -3.75
C ALA A 913 -34.36 35.18 -5.15
N MET A 914 -35.35 34.33 -5.41
CA MET A 914 -35.76 33.98 -6.79
C MET A 914 -36.43 35.13 -7.57
N THR A 915 -37.05 36.09 -6.88
CA THR A 915 -37.86 37.15 -7.50
C THR A 915 -37.03 38.23 -8.22
N ARG A 916 -35.74 38.40 -7.90
CA ARG A 916 -34.90 39.48 -8.49
C ARG A 916 -34.22 39.12 -9.82
N MET A 917 -34.14 37.85 -10.19
CA MET A 917 -33.39 37.42 -11.40
C MET A 917 -34.18 37.53 -12.71
N ASN A 918 -35.51 37.65 -12.69
CA ASN A 918 -36.31 37.60 -13.93
C ASN A 918 -36.44 38.92 -14.69
N GLU A 919 -36.14 40.08 -14.08
CA GLU A 919 -36.33 41.39 -14.73
C GLU A 919 -35.11 41.87 -15.55
N ARG A 920 -33.91 41.34 -15.32
CA ARG A 920 -32.68 41.71 -16.07
C ARG A 920 -32.44 40.90 -17.36
N LYS A 921 -33.49 40.36 -17.98
CA LYS A 921 -33.36 39.37 -19.07
C LYS A 921 -33.31 39.95 -20.49
N ASN A 922 -33.34 41.28 -20.64
CA ASN A 922 -33.46 42.00 -21.92
C ASN A 922 -32.47 43.16 -22.09
N GLU A 923 -31.16 42.90 -21.94
CA GLU A 923 -30.13 43.73 -22.57
C GLU A 923 -28.89 42.88 -22.86
N ARG A 924 -28.49 42.75 -24.14
CA ARG A 924 -27.34 41.93 -24.56
C ARG A 924 -26.15 42.81 -24.92
N LYS A 925 -25.19 42.93 -23.98
CA LYS A 925 -23.78 43.14 -24.34
C LYS A 925 -23.11 41.79 -24.60
N THR A 926 -22.01 41.80 -25.35
CA THR A 926 -21.19 40.60 -25.61
C THR A 926 -20.10 40.49 -24.55
N GLU A 927 -20.33 39.68 -23.53
CA GLU A 927 -19.37 39.42 -22.44
C GLU A 927 -18.10 38.74 -22.99
N THR A 928 -16.96 39.42 -22.86
CA THR A 928 -15.63 38.81 -23.03
C THR A 928 -15.10 38.35 -21.67
N TYR A 929 -14.17 37.37 -21.65
CA TYR A 929 -13.58 36.88 -20.39
C TYR A 929 -12.71 37.94 -19.67
N CYS A 930 -12.36 39.01 -20.38
CA CYS A 930 -11.63 40.17 -19.89
C CYS A 930 -12.53 41.42 -19.99
N ASP A 931 -13.57 41.52 -19.15
CA ASP A 931 -14.32 42.76 -18.93
C ASP A 931 -13.72 43.50 -17.71
N THR A 932 -13.54 44.81 -17.82
CA THR A 932 -12.85 45.64 -16.81
C THR A 932 -13.80 46.35 -15.86
N ASP A 933 -15.09 46.48 -16.21
CA ASP A 933 -16.02 47.40 -15.55
C ASP A 933 -16.48 46.93 -14.14
N GLU A 934 -16.32 45.64 -13.81
CA GLU A 934 -16.54 45.14 -12.43
C GLU A 934 -15.40 45.54 -11.47
N LEU A 935 -14.16 45.65 -11.97
CA LEU A 935 -12.98 45.92 -11.13
C LEU A 935 -12.95 47.35 -10.56
N ASP A 936 -13.53 48.33 -11.25
CA ASP A 936 -13.55 49.72 -10.76
C ASP A 936 -14.57 49.96 -9.64
N ASN A 937 -15.62 49.12 -9.52
CA ASN A 937 -16.65 49.30 -8.49
C ASN A 937 -16.22 48.74 -7.11
N GLU A 938 -15.59 47.56 -7.04
CA GLU A 938 -15.13 47.03 -5.74
C GLU A 938 -13.96 47.83 -5.16
N ASN A 939 -13.04 48.33 -6.00
CA ASN A 939 -11.87 49.08 -5.53
C ASN A 939 -12.24 50.41 -4.82
N GLN A 940 -13.42 51.01 -5.09
CA GLN A 940 -13.85 52.21 -4.37
C GLN A 940 -14.21 51.96 -2.90
N GLN A 941 -14.75 50.79 -2.54
CA GLN A 941 -15.05 50.47 -1.14
C GLN A 941 -13.79 50.11 -0.34
N VAL A 942 -12.84 49.40 -0.96
CA VAL A 942 -11.57 49.05 -0.31
C VAL A 942 -10.73 50.31 -0.03
N ALA A 943 -10.56 51.19 -1.02
CA ALA A 943 -9.72 52.39 -0.90
C ALA A 943 -10.23 53.41 0.15
N ALA A 944 -11.54 53.48 0.39
CA ALA A 944 -12.12 54.40 1.37
C ALA A 944 -11.82 54.04 2.83
N THR A 945 -11.49 52.78 3.11
CA THR A 945 -11.43 52.24 4.49
C THR A 945 -10.03 52.38 5.12
N THR A 946 -8.96 52.41 4.31
CA THR A 946 -7.56 52.37 4.80
C THR A 946 -6.99 53.74 5.23
N LEU A 947 -7.68 54.85 4.96
CA LEU A 947 -7.11 56.21 5.06
C LEU A 947 -7.73 57.13 6.13
N LYS A 948 -8.20 56.57 7.27
CA LYS A 948 -8.62 57.36 8.44
C LYS A 948 -8.23 56.76 9.81
N GLN A 949 -6.93 56.65 10.07
CA GLN A 949 -6.41 56.80 11.45
C GLN A 949 -5.31 57.89 11.48
N LYS A 950 -5.15 58.53 12.64
CA LYS A 950 -4.71 59.93 12.73
C LYS A 950 -3.39 60.05 13.49
N THR A 951 -2.35 60.56 12.82
CA THR A 951 -1.05 60.85 13.43
C THR A 951 -1.10 62.09 14.34
N PRO A 952 -0.40 62.09 15.49
CA PRO A 952 -0.15 63.28 16.29
C PRO A 952 1.22 63.91 15.99
N ASP A 953 1.22 64.93 15.13
CA ASP A 953 1.98 66.20 15.22
C ASP A 953 3.48 66.26 15.66
N ARG A 954 4.24 67.09 14.90
CA ARG A 954 5.39 67.96 15.29
C ARG A 954 6.84 67.54 14.93
N PRO A 955 7.73 68.52 14.59
CA PRO A 955 8.31 68.53 13.24
C PRO A 955 9.80 68.97 13.11
N PHE A 956 10.24 69.25 11.87
CA PHE A 956 11.55 69.76 11.41
C PHE A 956 12.70 68.72 11.40
N MET A 957 13.76 68.84 10.56
CA MET A 957 14.12 69.87 9.58
C MET A 957 14.81 69.27 8.32
N VAL A 958 14.93 70.04 7.24
CA VAL A 958 15.63 69.66 6.00
C VAL A 958 16.96 70.41 5.88
N MET A 959 18.05 69.74 5.47
CA MET A 959 19.20 70.33 4.75
C MET A 959 19.91 69.28 3.88
N SER A 960 20.89 69.68 3.05
CA SER A 960 21.13 69.04 1.74
C SER A 960 22.59 68.95 1.26
N ALA A 961 22.81 68.06 0.27
CA ALA A 961 23.90 68.07 -0.73
C ALA A 961 25.32 67.61 -0.24
N PRO A 962 26.37 67.56 -1.11
CA PRO A 962 26.48 66.53 -2.17
C PRO A 962 27.91 65.93 -2.42
N VAL A 963 27.95 64.78 -3.13
CA VAL A 963 28.90 64.39 -4.22
C VAL A 963 30.45 64.51 -4.04
N SER A 964 31.13 63.36 -4.20
CA SER A 964 32.43 63.12 -4.92
C SER A 964 33.64 62.51 -4.17
N SER A 965 34.27 61.53 -4.83
CA SER A 965 35.73 61.21 -4.94
C SER A 965 36.70 61.24 -3.73
N ALA A 966 37.51 60.18 -3.59
CA ALA A 966 38.99 60.26 -3.64
C ALA A 966 39.68 58.87 -3.67
N ILE A 967 40.95 58.84 -4.14
CA ILE A 967 41.90 57.71 -4.03
C ILE A 967 43.15 58.22 -3.30
N ALA A 968 43.69 57.48 -2.32
CA ALA A 968 45.06 57.64 -1.82
C ALA A 968 45.53 56.42 -1.00
N ALA A 969 46.85 56.27 -0.84
CA ALA A 969 47.51 55.28 0.04
C ALA A 969 48.69 55.95 0.77
N GLY A 970 49.21 55.37 1.87
CA GLY A 970 50.52 55.81 2.40
C GLY A 970 50.88 55.63 3.89
N VAL A 971 51.05 54.38 4.37
CA VAL A 971 52.25 53.84 5.11
C VAL A 971 52.79 54.55 6.40
N TRP A 972 53.68 53.84 7.14
CA TRP A 972 54.58 54.25 8.25
C TRP A 972 54.05 54.05 9.70
N PRO A 973 54.92 53.80 10.72
CA PRO A 973 56.00 52.79 10.72
C PRO A 973 56.21 51.99 12.05
N TRP A 974 56.95 50.87 11.95
CA TRP A 974 57.92 50.23 12.89
C TRP A 974 58.03 50.76 14.35
N THR A 975 58.21 49.92 15.39
CA THR A 975 59.38 49.03 15.58
C THR A 975 59.19 47.80 16.50
N TYR A 976 59.78 46.66 16.11
CA TYR A 976 60.52 45.63 16.89
C TYR A 976 60.00 45.15 18.28
N PHE A 977 60.02 43.86 18.63
CA PHE A 977 60.78 42.66 18.20
C PHE A 977 59.92 41.38 18.49
N LEU A 978 60.25 40.11 18.20
CA LEU A 978 61.48 39.42 17.72
C LEU A 978 61.11 38.25 16.75
N SER A 979 62.14 37.74 16.08
CA SER A 979 62.32 36.53 15.24
C SER A 979 61.77 35.19 15.78
N PHE A 980 61.55 34.11 15.01
CA PHE A 980 61.78 33.76 13.57
C PHE A 980 60.41 33.34 12.93
N ASP A 981 60.20 33.10 11.63
CA ASP A 981 61.09 32.58 10.57
C ASP A 981 60.69 33.07 9.14
N GLN A 982 61.40 32.62 8.09
CA GLN A 982 61.30 33.08 6.69
C GLN A 982 60.20 32.41 5.82
N PRO A 983 59.82 33.00 4.67
CA PRO A 983 58.57 32.69 3.97
C PRO A 983 58.66 31.58 2.90
N VAL A 984 57.49 31.04 2.54
CA VAL A 984 57.31 30.09 1.42
C VAL A 984 57.56 30.77 0.07
N ALA A 985 58.39 30.15 -0.77
CA ALA A 985 58.67 30.61 -2.13
C ALA A 985 57.54 30.25 -3.11
N VAL A 986 57.30 31.11 -4.09
CA VAL A 986 56.34 30.88 -5.18
C VAL A 986 57.09 30.52 -6.47
N TYR A 987 56.88 29.32 -7.01
CA TYR A 987 56.96 28.90 -8.43
C TYR A 987 56.81 27.37 -8.53
N PRO A 988 56.31 26.79 -9.65
CA PRO A 988 55.36 27.31 -10.64
C PRO A 988 54.05 26.47 -10.64
N ALA A 989 53.17 26.65 -11.63
CA ALA A 989 51.92 25.90 -11.72
C ALA A 989 52.08 24.45 -12.23
N THR A 990 51.26 23.55 -11.71
CA THR A 990 50.94 22.25 -12.32
C THR A 990 49.44 22.12 -12.52
N GLU A 991 49.02 21.86 -13.76
CA GLU A 991 47.64 21.46 -14.08
C GLU A 991 47.35 20.03 -13.57
N ASN A 992 46.09 19.60 -13.62
CA ASN A 992 45.60 18.25 -13.28
C ASN A 992 45.42 17.88 -11.79
N ILE A 993 44.51 18.55 -11.07
CA ILE A 993 44.00 18.10 -9.74
C ILE A 993 42.97 16.94 -9.89
N LEU A 994 43.06 16.14 -10.96
CA LEU A 994 42.07 15.11 -11.34
C LEU A 994 42.71 13.84 -11.94
N VAL A 995 43.96 13.52 -11.56
CA VAL A 995 44.73 12.36 -12.09
C VAL A 995 43.99 11.01 -11.90
N CYS A 996 43.19 10.87 -10.84
CA CYS A 996 42.42 9.65 -10.56
C CYS A 996 40.93 9.74 -10.96
N LYS A 997 40.53 10.72 -11.79
CA LYS A 997 39.13 10.95 -12.15
C LYS A 997 38.53 9.74 -12.87
N GLY A 998 37.54 9.11 -12.24
CA GLY A 998 36.84 7.92 -12.77
C GLY A 998 37.49 6.59 -12.41
N ILE A 999 38.64 6.61 -11.70
CA ILE A 999 39.29 5.42 -11.17
C ILE A 999 38.66 5.05 -9.83
N THR A 1000 38.45 3.75 -9.58
CA THR A 1000 38.01 3.20 -8.30
C THR A 1000 39.19 2.54 -7.59
N VAL A 1001 39.45 2.98 -6.36
CA VAL A 1001 40.58 2.54 -5.51
C VAL A 1001 40.04 1.75 -4.33
N PHE A 1002 40.16 0.43 -4.38
CA PHE A 1002 39.79 -0.48 -3.30
C PHE A 1002 40.92 -0.56 -2.27
N ILE A 1003 40.62 -0.48 -0.98
CA ILE A 1003 41.63 -0.56 0.09
C ILE A 1003 41.43 -1.85 0.89
N GLN A 1004 42.50 -2.62 1.04
CA GLN A 1004 42.51 -3.97 1.60
C GLN A 1004 43.50 -4.04 2.78
N ILE A 1005 43.02 -4.51 3.93
CA ILE A 1005 43.80 -4.71 5.16
C ILE A 1005 43.64 -6.16 5.67
N TYR A 1006 44.61 -6.64 6.45
CA TYR A 1006 44.65 -8.04 6.91
C TYR A 1006 44.23 -8.24 8.38
N SER A 1007 43.89 -7.16 9.09
CA SER A 1007 43.36 -7.14 10.47
C SER A 1007 42.48 -5.90 10.62
N PRO A 1008 41.51 -5.83 11.56
CA PRO A 1008 40.84 -4.57 11.92
C PRO A 1008 41.78 -3.54 12.56
N ASP A 1009 42.92 -3.98 13.12
CA ASP A 1009 43.92 -3.11 13.75
C ASP A 1009 44.49 -2.11 12.73
N GLY A 1010 44.57 -0.83 13.10
CA GLY A 1010 45.05 0.23 12.20
C GLY A 1010 44.06 0.68 11.12
N ARG A 1011 42.83 0.12 11.06
CA ARG A 1011 41.79 0.54 10.08
C ARG A 1011 41.51 2.04 10.09
N ASP A 1012 41.63 2.71 11.23
CA ASP A 1012 41.42 4.16 11.35
C ASP A 1012 42.59 4.98 10.80
N ASN A 1013 43.83 4.50 10.95
CA ASN A 1013 45.01 5.11 10.30
C ASN A 1013 44.87 5.05 8.77
N VAL A 1014 44.50 3.88 8.25
CA VAL A 1014 44.26 3.65 6.82
C VAL A 1014 43.04 4.45 6.30
N ARG A 1015 42.10 4.84 7.18
CA ARG A 1015 40.93 5.66 6.82
C ARG A 1015 41.32 7.06 6.34
N ALA A 1016 42.44 7.62 6.81
CA ALA A 1016 42.92 8.94 6.41
C ALA A 1016 43.23 9.04 4.91
N LEU A 1017 43.74 7.97 4.29
CA LEU A 1017 44.04 7.93 2.84
C LEU A 1017 42.79 8.14 1.97
N ARG A 1018 41.59 7.85 2.50
CA ARG A 1018 40.33 7.96 1.75
C ARG A 1018 39.93 9.40 1.44
N SER A 1019 40.33 10.40 2.24
CA SER A 1019 40.09 11.81 1.90
C SER A 1019 41.10 12.31 0.87
N LEU A 1020 42.37 11.96 1.02
CA LEU A 1020 43.46 12.37 0.13
C LEU A 1020 43.22 11.91 -1.32
N TRP A 1021 42.95 10.62 -1.53
CA TRP A 1021 42.73 10.09 -2.89
C TRP A 1021 41.39 10.53 -3.51
N ARG A 1022 40.37 10.84 -2.70
CA ARG A 1022 39.13 11.47 -3.20
C ARG A 1022 39.37 12.90 -3.68
N ALA A 1023 40.26 13.66 -3.03
CA ALA A 1023 40.63 15.00 -3.50
C ALA A 1023 41.32 14.97 -4.88
N ALA A 1024 42.05 13.90 -5.20
CA ALA A 1024 42.61 13.64 -6.53
C ALA A 1024 41.63 13.06 -7.57
N GLY A 1025 40.34 12.93 -7.21
CA GLY A 1025 39.25 12.50 -8.10
C GLY A 1025 38.89 11.01 -8.05
N ALA A 1026 39.51 10.21 -7.17
CA ALA A 1026 39.24 8.77 -7.08
C ALA A 1026 37.90 8.46 -6.37
N SER A 1027 37.22 7.40 -6.83
CA SER A 1027 36.18 6.73 -6.05
C SER A 1027 36.83 5.78 -5.05
N VAL A 1028 36.53 5.89 -3.76
CA VAL A 1028 37.18 5.09 -2.69
C VAL A 1028 36.12 4.38 -1.82
N PRO A 1029 35.81 3.10 -2.11
CA PRO A 1029 34.88 2.26 -1.34
C PRO A 1029 35.30 2.05 0.13
N PRO A 1030 34.49 1.35 0.97
CA PRO A 1030 34.88 0.93 2.31
C PRO A 1030 36.15 0.06 2.32
N ILE A 1031 36.86 0.04 3.45
CA ILE A 1031 38.12 -0.72 3.61
C ILE A 1031 37.78 -2.18 3.92
N GLU A 1032 38.18 -3.10 3.04
CA GLU A 1032 37.96 -4.54 3.20
C GLU A 1032 38.99 -5.18 4.16
N ASP A 1033 38.51 -6.05 5.05
CA ASP A 1033 39.35 -6.98 5.81
C ASP A 1033 39.42 -8.31 5.07
N VAL A 1034 40.52 -8.56 4.36
CA VAL A 1034 40.65 -9.75 3.49
C VAL A 1034 40.80 -11.04 4.29
N SER A 1035 41.28 -10.95 5.53
CA SER A 1035 41.40 -12.09 6.44
C SER A 1035 40.03 -12.55 6.93
N ASP A 1036 39.17 -11.62 7.32
CA ASP A 1036 37.80 -11.93 7.75
C ASP A 1036 36.88 -12.26 6.56
N THR A 1037 37.03 -11.61 5.39
CA THR A 1037 36.35 -12.03 4.15
C THR A 1037 36.70 -13.49 3.82
N ALA A 1038 37.99 -13.86 3.82
CA ALA A 1038 38.41 -15.23 3.54
C ALA A 1038 37.85 -16.22 4.57
N ARG A 1039 37.91 -15.88 5.86
CA ARG A 1039 37.34 -16.67 6.96
C ARG A 1039 35.84 -16.93 6.79
N ARG A 1040 35.04 -15.88 6.49
CA ARG A 1040 33.60 -15.99 6.22
C ARG A 1040 33.27 -16.84 4.99
N GLN A 1041 34.17 -16.87 4.00
CA GLN A 1041 34.02 -17.67 2.78
C GLN A 1041 34.59 -19.10 2.90
N GLY A 1042 35.17 -19.49 4.05
CA GLY A 1042 35.82 -20.80 4.21
C GLY A 1042 37.10 -20.96 3.38
N ARG A 1043 37.79 -19.86 3.07
CA ARG A 1043 39.01 -19.81 2.26
C ARG A 1043 40.23 -19.51 3.13
N SER A 1044 41.41 -19.89 2.66
CA SER A 1044 42.66 -19.42 3.25
C SER A 1044 42.80 -17.91 3.01
N ALA A 1045 43.26 -17.17 4.02
CA ALA A 1045 43.53 -15.74 3.88
C ALA A 1045 44.71 -15.51 2.90
N PRO A 1046 44.71 -14.44 2.09
CA PRO A 1046 45.84 -14.10 1.24
C PRO A 1046 47.07 -13.74 2.09
N THR A 1047 48.26 -14.01 1.56
CA THR A 1047 49.52 -13.68 2.24
C THR A 1047 49.72 -12.15 2.31
N PRO A 1048 50.15 -11.59 3.45
CA PRO A 1048 50.56 -10.18 3.53
C PRO A 1048 51.71 -9.82 2.59
N TYR A 1049 51.56 -8.70 1.86
CA TYR A 1049 52.69 -8.06 1.17
C TYR A 1049 53.71 -7.52 2.19
N GLY A 1050 54.99 -7.44 1.82
CA GLY A 1050 56.04 -6.90 2.71
C GLY A 1050 56.04 -5.36 2.82
N LYS A 1051 55.29 -4.67 1.97
CA LYS A 1051 55.14 -3.20 1.89
C LYS A 1051 53.73 -2.87 1.38
N PRO A 1052 53.19 -1.65 1.64
CA PRO A 1052 52.02 -1.13 0.94
C PRO A 1052 52.17 -1.31 -0.58
N THR A 1053 51.20 -1.99 -1.21
CA THR A 1053 51.29 -2.40 -2.61
C THR A 1053 50.04 -1.97 -3.38
N VAL A 1054 50.24 -1.15 -4.40
CA VAL A 1054 49.21 -0.68 -5.34
C VAL A 1054 49.22 -1.59 -6.57
N ILE A 1055 48.05 -2.12 -6.94
CA ILE A 1055 47.86 -3.02 -8.08
C ILE A 1055 46.86 -2.38 -9.04
N TYR A 1056 47.30 -2.03 -10.25
CA TYR A 1056 46.40 -1.54 -11.31
C TYR A 1056 46.02 -2.68 -12.25
N HIS A 1057 44.73 -2.81 -12.58
CA HIS A 1057 44.26 -3.91 -13.42
C HIS A 1057 44.64 -3.71 -14.89
N ARG A 1058 44.62 -2.47 -15.37
CA ARG A 1058 44.77 -2.07 -16.77
C ARG A 1058 45.44 -0.69 -16.88
N ASP A 1059 46.03 -0.42 -18.04
CA ASP A 1059 46.85 0.76 -18.32
C ASP A 1059 46.06 2.09 -18.20
N ASP A 1060 44.72 2.05 -18.31
CA ASP A 1060 43.82 3.18 -18.08
C ASP A 1060 43.81 3.68 -16.63
N ALA A 1061 44.29 2.87 -15.68
CA ALA A 1061 44.43 3.21 -14.27
C ALA A 1061 45.89 3.46 -13.83
N GLU A 1062 46.87 3.28 -14.71
CA GLU A 1062 48.31 3.32 -14.39
C GLU A 1062 48.76 4.68 -13.81
N ALA A 1063 48.40 5.79 -14.48
CA ALA A 1063 48.76 7.14 -14.05
C ALA A 1063 48.19 7.51 -12.67
N CYS A 1064 47.02 6.99 -12.32
CA CYS A 1064 46.46 7.13 -10.97
C CYS A 1064 47.23 6.27 -9.96
N ALA A 1065 47.53 5.01 -10.30
CA ALA A 1065 48.21 4.08 -9.40
C ALA A 1065 49.61 4.56 -8.97
N TYR A 1066 50.37 5.20 -9.87
CA TYR A 1066 51.65 5.85 -9.52
C TYR A 1066 51.48 7.13 -8.71
N ALA A 1067 50.33 7.82 -8.79
CA ALA A 1067 50.06 9.02 -7.98
C ALA A 1067 49.63 8.69 -6.53
N LEU A 1068 49.02 7.53 -6.27
CA LEU A 1068 48.50 7.19 -4.93
C LEU A 1068 49.56 7.22 -3.80
N PRO A 1069 50.79 6.71 -3.98
CA PRO A 1069 51.85 6.81 -2.96
C PRO A 1069 52.23 8.25 -2.61
N VAL A 1070 52.41 9.11 -3.63
CA VAL A 1070 52.75 10.54 -3.46
C VAL A 1070 51.64 11.25 -2.69
N LEU A 1071 50.39 10.98 -3.05
CA LEU A 1071 49.19 11.49 -2.38
C LEU A 1071 48.97 10.91 -0.97
N ALA A 1072 49.72 9.88 -0.58
CA ALA A 1072 49.72 9.30 0.77
C ALA A 1072 50.85 9.84 1.67
N LEU A 1073 51.55 10.90 1.22
CA LEU A 1073 52.55 11.66 1.98
C LEU A 1073 53.71 10.81 2.56
N GLN A 1074 54.02 9.70 1.91
CA GLN A 1074 55.28 8.98 2.08
C GLN A 1074 56.09 9.02 0.78
N SER A 1075 57.40 8.84 0.89
CA SER A 1075 58.29 8.67 -0.28
C SER A 1075 57.83 7.50 -1.14
N GLU A 1076 57.84 7.67 -2.48
CA GLU A 1076 57.47 6.62 -3.44
C GLU A 1076 58.15 5.27 -3.17
N SER A 1077 59.39 5.30 -2.67
CA SER A 1077 60.21 4.12 -2.32
C SER A 1077 59.70 3.28 -1.12
N SER A 1078 58.70 3.72 -0.35
CA SER A 1078 58.05 2.89 0.67
C SER A 1078 56.90 2.04 0.12
N TRP A 1079 56.39 2.36 -1.07
CA TRP A 1079 55.30 1.65 -1.73
C TRP A 1079 55.81 0.81 -2.92
N ASN A 1080 55.09 -0.26 -3.26
CA ASN A 1080 55.23 -0.94 -4.55
C ASN A 1080 54.05 -0.55 -5.45
N VAL A 1081 54.29 -0.29 -6.73
CA VAL A 1081 53.24 -0.15 -7.76
C VAL A 1081 53.48 -1.23 -8.82
N VAL A 1082 52.47 -2.06 -9.09
CA VAL A 1082 52.56 -3.20 -10.02
C VAL A 1082 51.29 -3.36 -10.85
N GLN A 1083 51.40 -3.88 -12.07
CA GLN A 1083 50.22 -4.28 -12.82
C GLN A 1083 49.70 -5.65 -12.33
N LEU A 1084 48.38 -5.84 -12.35
CA LEU A 1084 47.76 -7.15 -12.11
C LEU A 1084 48.27 -8.20 -13.11
N ASN A 1085 48.68 -9.36 -12.60
CA ASN A 1085 49.17 -10.48 -13.38
C ASN A 1085 48.10 -10.99 -14.38
N GLU A 1086 48.50 -11.31 -15.61
CA GLU A 1086 47.61 -11.74 -16.71
C GLU A 1086 46.76 -12.98 -16.42
N ARG A 1087 47.09 -13.74 -15.38
CA ARG A 1087 46.28 -14.89 -14.91
C ARG A 1087 44.99 -14.50 -14.19
N PHE A 1088 44.77 -13.21 -13.90
CA PHE A 1088 43.58 -12.71 -13.21
C PHE A 1088 42.75 -11.78 -14.12
N GLU A 1089 41.46 -11.64 -13.81
CA GLU A 1089 40.51 -10.84 -14.59
C GLU A 1089 40.80 -9.33 -14.43
N LYS A 1090 41.12 -8.67 -15.55
CA LYS A 1090 41.54 -7.26 -15.60
C LYS A 1090 40.35 -6.32 -15.85
N PHE A 1091 39.85 -5.67 -14.80
CA PHE A 1091 38.76 -4.68 -14.88
C PHE A 1091 39.27 -3.28 -15.28
N PRO A 1092 38.54 -2.50 -16.11
CA PRO A 1092 38.90 -1.12 -16.42
C PRO A 1092 38.74 -0.20 -15.21
N GLY A 1093 39.48 0.92 -15.19
CA GLY A 1093 39.37 1.96 -14.17
C GLY A 1093 39.54 1.48 -12.72
N THR A 1094 40.25 0.37 -12.49
CA THR A 1094 40.29 -0.32 -11.19
C THR A 1094 41.72 -0.42 -10.65
N VAL A 1095 41.88 0.01 -9.39
CA VAL A 1095 43.10 -0.10 -8.60
C VAL A 1095 42.78 -0.75 -7.25
N GLU A 1096 43.63 -1.67 -6.82
CA GLU A 1096 43.63 -2.24 -5.48
C GLU A 1096 44.82 -1.73 -4.68
N VAL A 1097 44.63 -1.44 -3.40
CA VAL A 1097 45.68 -1.03 -2.48
C VAL A 1097 45.71 -1.97 -1.28
N TRP A 1098 46.77 -2.76 -1.21
CA TRP A 1098 46.98 -3.76 -0.18
C TRP A 1098 47.94 -3.20 0.88
N VAL A 1099 47.44 -2.94 2.09
CA VAL A 1099 48.22 -2.38 3.21
C VAL A 1099 48.52 -3.48 4.23
N PRO A 1100 49.81 -3.80 4.50
CA PRO A 1100 50.17 -4.82 5.46
C PRO A 1100 49.94 -4.37 6.92
N PRO A 1101 49.80 -5.32 7.88
CA PRO A 1101 49.52 -4.99 9.28
C PRO A 1101 50.47 -3.99 9.94
N THR A 1102 51.77 -4.04 9.60
CA THR A 1102 52.78 -3.09 10.12
C THR A 1102 52.50 -1.66 9.67
N ALA A 1103 52.35 -1.44 8.36
CA ALA A 1103 52.04 -0.12 7.81
C ALA A 1103 50.64 0.38 8.20
N ALA A 1104 49.67 -0.53 8.42
CA ALA A 1104 48.36 -0.15 8.97
C ALA A 1104 48.47 0.32 10.43
N ALA A 1105 49.31 -0.32 11.25
CA ALA A 1105 49.54 0.05 12.65
C ALA A 1105 50.39 1.31 12.81
N GLU A 1106 51.46 1.46 12.02
CA GLU A 1106 52.33 2.65 11.97
C GLU A 1106 51.58 3.87 11.40
N GLY A 1107 50.72 3.64 10.40
CA GLY A 1107 49.93 4.66 9.74
C GLY A 1107 50.70 5.49 8.71
N PHE A 1108 50.06 6.57 8.27
CA PHE A 1108 50.57 7.47 7.24
C PHE A 1108 50.49 8.91 7.79
N SER A 1109 51.58 9.66 7.68
CA SER A 1109 51.67 11.05 8.12
C SER A 1109 50.69 11.93 7.33
N GLN A 1110 50.00 12.83 8.03
CA GLN A 1110 49.10 13.84 7.45
C GLN A 1110 49.85 15.11 7.03
#